data_AF-A0A1Z5L6X5-F1
#
_entry.id   AF-A0A1Z5L6X5-F1
#
_cell.length_a   1.000
_cell.length_b   1.000
_cell.length_c   1.000
_cell.angle_alpha   90.00
_cell.angle_beta   90.00
_cell.angle_gamma   90.00
#
_symmetry.space_group_name_H-M   'P 1'
#
loop_
_entity.id
_entity.type
_entity.pdbx_description
1 polymer ?
#
loop_
_entity_poly.entity_id
_entity_poly.type
_entity_poly.pdbx_seq_one_letter_code
_entity_poly.pdbx_strand_id
1 'polypeptide(L)'
;MDLIKQILNIHSKSKEVSFLLTCAKTTTQWTNRALEILKDSAVSEPMSSALLSYEQVIKSLLQYVWSHWEHYIDVVSQQAQEVFKNVLDINMNILKDDAKQEFLEEMATFLLELPWHRKGKYSALCHLAEVYGCTKLLQLKPTLVESLLLAAEEPAMGSYVKDLTQKLCLLHVRGSERDFSSTWLMPFLSVVRNHCSRRLLVSLFQHILPVFVNCFPKTMDWIFENMSQCGDDLIPATLTCLLSDKSRLQTNLFELWEDALLQGVCHRDEQVRLDALALLVDHPKSCEPLPIQYLELLRHFIHLNISVQSPAFQQQMIAHMKKLLNRVYDSSALLKKTARKLNGECDDHVIVHQDFVTWLQKYCTQQLYPGASFNRRSAALQLLELLASIHISKGVNSGMELKWTSHQSITLLQCLKDPYETNKVAALQLLRLVPLSTLGFETDSRMRQLFLAALQLSKSARPPDSVTAAYLLELLVGFDKAAALVQHLLHDTGVRCDTPRPEESGGTSATLFTLRLLIVELQRQLEVAKGNLIEAASCGPIYGTLRCVRSLLGQVVWRSIPRSQLQFCQELLEDMISIGFQVAQVVGPVVTNASPEGQLDLEGNAEISKQVQEALQKGLGRKFNLSSEEPDGSVAEGTCGVDMTKALAVVAQMLLLCGWRAHREVSLLFGELCQSCPMSPEDLESPQSLLSVEQVLSIGNFFMEEMSTIRHRGAFEQAFTAF
;
A
#
# COMPACT_ATOMS: atom_id res chain seq x y z
N MET A 1 -6.66 49.01 -40.70
CA MET A 1 -5.32 48.41 -40.91
C MET A 1 -4.25 49.04 -40.01
N ASP A 2 -4.21 50.36 -39.85
CA ASP A 2 -3.23 50.99 -38.93
C ASP A 2 -3.44 50.63 -37.46
N LEU A 3 -4.70 50.50 -37.04
CA LEU A 3 -5.06 50.10 -35.68
C LEU A 3 -4.46 48.73 -35.29
N ILE A 4 -4.52 47.74 -36.17
CA ILE A 4 -3.98 46.40 -35.88
C ILE A 4 -2.45 46.41 -35.83
N LYS A 5 -1.78 47.18 -36.70
CA LYS A 5 -0.31 47.36 -36.65
C LYS A 5 0.13 48.01 -35.34
N GLN A 6 -0.59 49.03 -34.87
CA GLN A 6 -0.32 49.66 -33.59
C GLN A 6 -0.56 48.70 -32.43
N ILE A 7 -1.67 47.95 -32.42
CA ILE A 7 -1.97 46.96 -31.39
C ILE A 7 -0.88 45.89 -31.30
N LEU A 8 -0.43 45.32 -32.44
CA LEU A 8 0.63 44.31 -32.45
C LEU A 8 1.98 44.85 -31.98
N ASN A 9 2.35 46.08 -32.39
CA ASN A 9 3.58 46.75 -31.94
C ASN A 9 3.56 47.02 -30.43
N ILE A 10 2.42 47.51 -29.92
CA ILE A 10 2.21 47.77 -28.50
C ILE A 10 2.20 46.46 -27.69
N HIS A 11 1.58 45.40 -28.21
CA HIS A 11 1.59 44.08 -27.59
C HIS A 11 3.00 43.50 -27.45
N SER A 12 3.84 43.62 -28.49
CA SER A 12 5.23 43.13 -28.47
C SER A 12 6.15 43.83 -27.45
N LYS A 13 5.75 45.01 -26.96
CA LYS A 13 6.54 45.85 -26.04
C LYS A 13 6.05 45.81 -24.59
N SER A 14 4.83 45.33 -24.35
CA SER A 14 4.22 45.32 -23.03
C SER A 14 4.46 44.00 -22.31
N LYS A 15 4.76 44.06 -21.01
CA LYS A 15 4.85 42.90 -20.12
C LYS A 15 3.68 42.82 -19.12
N GLU A 16 2.75 43.77 -19.19
CA GLU A 16 1.65 43.87 -18.22
C GLU A 16 0.49 42.95 -18.61
N VAL A 17 0.08 42.06 -17.70
CA VAL A 17 -0.90 40.99 -17.93
C VAL A 17 -2.28 41.51 -18.38
N SER A 18 -2.80 42.54 -17.69
CA SER A 18 -4.09 43.20 -17.98
C SER A 18 -4.14 43.73 -19.41
N PHE A 19 -3.02 44.29 -19.85
CA PHE A 19 -2.84 44.92 -21.13
C PHE A 19 -2.66 43.88 -22.25
N LEU A 20 -1.86 42.84 -22.00
CA LEU A 20 -1.71 41.70 -22.91
C LEU A 20 -3.06 41.03 -23.20
N LEU A 21 -3.90 40.82 -22.17
CA LEU A 21 -5.24 40.27 -22.33
C LEU A 21 -6.14 41.14 -23.20
N THR A 22 -6.09 42.46 -23.00
CA THR A 22 -6.88 43.41 -23.78
C THR A 22 -6.45 43.39 -25.24
N CYS A 23 -5.15 43.48 -25.51
CA CYS A 23 -4.60 43.40 -26.86
C CYS A 23 -4.95 42.08 -27.55
N ALA A 24 -4.86 40.95 -26.85
CA ALA A 24 -5.21 39.64 -27.43
C ALA A 24 -6.68 39.60 -27.84
N LYS A 25 -7.60 40.05 -26.96
CA LYS A 25 -9.04 40.15 -27.29
C LYS A 25 -9.31 41.11 -28.44
N THR A 26 -8.69 42.28 -28.46
CA THR A 26 -8.87 43.26 -29.55
C THR A 26 -8.35 42.73 -30.88
N THR A 27 -7.24 41.98 -30.87
CA THR A 27 -6.67 41.34 -32.06
C THR A 27 -7.65 40.32 -32.63
N THR A 28 -8.22 39.45 -31.80
CA THR A 28 -9.24 38.47 -32.24
C THR A 28 -10.53 39.14 -32.71
N GLN A 29 -11.01 40.17 -32.00
CA GLN A 29 -12.19 40.93 -32.43
C GLN A 29 -11.97 41.58 -33.80
N TRP A 30 -10.77 42.10 -34.04
CA TRP A 30 -10.41 42.68 -35.32
C TRP A 30 -10.43 41.63 -36.44
N THR A 31 -9.82 40.45 -36.20
CA THR A 31 -9.81 39.37 -37.21
C THR A 31 -11.21 38.80 -37.47
N ASN A 32 -12.03 38.63 -36.43
CA ASN A 32 -13.44 38.22 -36.57
C ASN A 32 -14.20 39.22 -37.42
N ARG A 33 -14.05 40.52 -37.14
CA ARG A 33 -14.76 41.57 -37.88
C ARG A 33 -14.31 41.65 -39.33
N ALA A 34 -13.00 41.46 -39.60
CA ALA A 34 -12.50 41.39 -40.97
C ALA A 34 -13.14 40.22 -41.74
N LEU A 35 -13.27 39.06 -41.10
CA LEU A 35 -13.89 37.87 -41.68
C LEU A 35 -15.40 38.04 -41.90
N GLU A 36 -16.12 38.69 -40.99
CA GLU A 36 -17.54 39.03 -41.17
C GLU A 36 -17.75 39.93 -42.40
N ILE A 37 -16.90 40.95 -42.58
CA ILE A 37 -16.99 41.88 -43.72
C ILE A 37 -16.68 41.16 -45.04
N LEU A 38 -15.73 40.23 -45.05
CA LEU A 38 -15.40 39.45 -46.26
C LEU A 38 -16.53 38.51 -46.70
N LYS A 39 -17.37 38.06 -45.76
CA LYS A 39 -18.57 37.26 -46.03
C LYS A 39 -19.75 38.07 -46.56
N ASP A 40 -19.73 39.40 -46.39
CA ASP A 40 -20.74 40.30 -46.93
C ASP A 40 -20.44 40.62 -48.40
N SER A 41 -21.31 40.16 -49.30
CA SER A 41 -21.13 40.26 -50.75
C SER A 41 -21.08 41.71 -51.27
N ALA A 42 -21.58 42.69 -50.52
CA ALA A 42 -21.58 44.10 -50.92
C ALA A 42 -20.24 44.82 -50.72
N VAL A 43 -19.35 44.31 -49.85
CA VAL A 43 -18.10 45.01 -49.42
C VAL A 43 -16.84 44.15 -49.63
N SER A 44 -16.99 42.93 -50.18
CA SER A 44 -15.91 41.94 -50.29
C SER A 44 -14.77 42.35 -51.24
N GLU A 45 -15.05 42.91 -52.41
CA GLU A 45 -14.02 43.31 -53.40
C GLU A 45 -13.06 44.45 -52.94
N PRO A 46 -13.55 45.60 -52.42
CA PRO A 46 -12.67 46.67 -51.94
C PRO A 46 -11.88 46.26 -50.69
N MET A 47 -12.44 45.40 -49.83
CA MET A 47 -11.73 44.88 -48.66
C MET A 47 -10.67 43.84 -49.04
N SER A 48 -10.95 42.96 -50.00
CA SER A 48 -10.00 41.95 -50.49
C SER A 48 -8.79 42.61 -51.18
N SER A 49 -9.03 43.62 -52.01
CA SER A 49 -7.95 44.40 -52.65
C SER A 49 -7.12 45.19 -51.62
N ALA A 50 -7.75 45.76 -50.60
CA ALA A 50 -7.04 46.38 -49.48
C ALA A 50 -6.20 45.35 -48.72
N LEU A 51 -6.73 44.21 -48.30
CA LEU A 51 -5.97 43.20 -47.55
C LEU A 51 -4.81 42.59 -48.35
N LEU A 52 -4.98 42.36 -49.67
CA LEU A 52 -3.90 41.91 -50.57
C LEU A 52 -2.74 42.91 -50.64
N SER A 53 -3.05 44.22 -50.71
CA SER A 53 -2.03 45.28 -50.72
C SER A 53 -1.24 45.39 -49.41
N TYR A 54 -1.71 44.73 -48.35
CA TYR A 54 -1.12 44.71 -47.02
C TYR A 54 -0.70 43.29 -46.59
N GLU A 55 0.00 42.55 -47.45
CA GLU A 55 0.62 41.25 -47.15
C GLU A 55 1.40 41.25 -45.81
N GLN A 56 2.02 42.40 -45.48
CA GLN A 56 2.73 42.62 -44.23
C GLN A 56 1.84 42.47 -42.98
N VAL A 57 0.53 42.71 -43.07
CA VAL A 57 -0.42 42.55 -41.96
C VAL A 57 -0.68 41.08 -41.67
N ILE A 58 -0.87 40.25 -42.70
CA ILE A 58 -0.99 38.78 -42.53
C ILE A 58 0.29 38.21 -41.92
N LYS A 59 1.46 38.61 -42.43
CA LYS A 59 2.77 38.21 -41.84
C LYS A 59 2.90 38.64 -40.38
N SER A 60 2.46 39.86 -40.04
CA SER A 60 2.48 40.36 -38.65
C SER A 60 1.52 39.59 -37.72
N LEU A 61 0.34 39.20 -38.23
CA LEU A 61 -0.62 38.39 -37.48
C LEU A 61 -0.08 36.97 -37.26
N LEU A 62 0.53 36.35 -38.27
CA LEU A 62 1.19 35.04 -38.11
C LEU A 62 2.34 35.12 -37.11
N GLN A 63 3.19 36.15 -37.18
CA GLN A 63 4.25 36.36 -36.20
C GLN A 63 3.71 36.51 -34.77
N TYR A 64 2.58 37.19 -34.61
CA TYR A 64 1.86 37.27 -33.34
C TYR A 64 1.40 35.89 -32.86
N VAL A 65 0.78 35.08 -33.72
CA VAL A 65 0.35 33.72 -33.39
C VAL A 65 1.55 32.89 -32.89
N TRP A 66 2.64 32.83 -33.65
CA TRP A 66 3.83 32.04 -33.33
C TRP A 66 4.48 32.42 -32.00
N SER A 67 4.32 33.68 -31.58
CA SER A 67 4.88 34.19 -30.33
C SER A 67 3.96 33.94 -29.12
N HIS A 68 2.65 33.76 -29.32
CA HIS A 68 1.65 33.80 -28.23
C HIS A 68 0.74 32.57 -28.13
N TRP A 69 0.73 31.68 -29.10
CA TRP A 69 -0.04 30.43 -29.07
C TRP A 69 0.33 29.46 -27.93
N GLU A 70 1.46 29.68 -27.24
CA GLU A 70 1.92 28.92 -26.06
C GLU A 70 2.12 29.82 -24.85
N HIS A 71 1.49 30.99 -24.84
CA HIS A 71 1.62 31.93 -23.74
C HIS A 71 1.15 31.30 -22.43
N TYR A 72 1.83 31.61 -21.32
CA TYR A 72 1.52 31.07 -19.98
C TYR A 72 0.14 31.48 -19.44
N ILE A 73 -0.55 32.40 -20.13
CA ILE A 73 -1.92 32.81 -19.83
C ILE A 73 -2.82 32.12 -20.85
N ASP A 74 -3.63 31.18 -20.38
CA ASP A 74 -4.49 30.34 -21.22
C ASP A 74 -5.37 31.16 -22.17
N VAL A 75 -5.95 32.26 -21.70
CA VAL A 75 -6.78 33.15 -22.53
C VAL A 75 -5.98 33.73 -23.69
N VAL A 76 -4.72 34.15 -23.48
CA VAL A 76 -3.88 34.71 -24.56
C VAL A 76 -3.56 33.62 -25.60
N SER A 77 -3.21 32.41 -25.15
CA SER A 77 -2.97 31.25 -26.02
C SER A 77 -4.20 30.88 -26.86
N GLN A 78 -5.38 30.78 -26.24
CA GLN A 78 -6.63 30.49 -26.94
C GLN A 78 -6.98 31.57 -27.98
N GLN A 79 -6.82 32.85 -27.64
CA GLN A 79 -7.06 33.95 -28.56
C GLN A 79 -6.07 33.95 -29.73
N ALA A 80 -4.79 33.65 -29.49
CA ALA A 80 -3.81 33.49 -30.57
C ALA A 80 -4.15 32.32 -31.52
N GLN A 81 -4.66 31.21 -30.99
CA GLN A 81 -5.14 30.09 -31.82
C GLN A 81 -6.36 30.47 -32.67
N GLU A 82 -7.31 31.23 -32.12
CA GLU A 82 -8.47 31.74 -32.87
C GLU A 82 -8.04 32.77 -33.94
N VAL A 83 -7.06 33.62 -33.65
CA VAL A 83 -6.46 34.52 -34.64
C VAL A 83 -5.84 33.73 -35.79
N PHE A 84 -5.15 32.63 -35.53
CA PHE A 84 -4.60 31.77 -36.59
C PHE A 84 -5.69 31.22 -37.51
N LYS A 85 -6.76 30.67 -36.93
CA LYS A 85 -7.92 30.19 -37.70
C LYS A 85 -8.51 31.28 -38.58
N ASN A 86 -8.75 32.46 -38.01
CA ASN A 86 -9.25 33.61 -38.77
C ASN A 86 -8.31 34.01 -39.90
N VAL A 87 -6.99 33.99 -39.68
CA VAL A 87 -6.00 34.30 -40.71
C VAL A 87 -6.07 33.29 -41.86
N LEU A 88 -6.23 31.99 -41.57
CA LEU A 88 -6.45 30.98 -42.60
C LEU A 88 -7.70 31.31 -43.42
N ASP A 89 -8.85 31.50 -42.76
CA ASP A 89 -10.13 31.77 -43.41
C ASP A 89 -10.10 33.08 -44.22
N ILE A 90 -9.45 34.13 -43.72
CA ILE A 90 -9.25 35.41 -44.42
C ILE A 90 -8.49 35.16 -45.74
N ASN A 91 -7.37 34.43 -45.69
CA ASN A 91 -6.59 34.12 -46.91
C ASN A 91 -7.38 33.25 -47.89
N MET A 92 -8.24 32.35 -47.41
CA MET A 92 -9.08 31.52 -48.29
C MET A 92 -10.14 32.33 -49.05
N ASN A 93 -10.60 33.45 -48.50
CA ASN A 93 -11.56 34.33 -49.16
C ASN A 93 -10.89 35.33 -50.13
N ILE A 94 -9.60 35.61 -49.95
CA ILE A 94 -8.91 36.72 -50.64
C ILE A 94 -7.99 36.23 -51.76
N LEU A 95 -7.28 35.12 -51.55
CA LEU A 95 -6.34 34.59 -52.53
C LEU A 95 -7.06 33.95 -53.71
N LYS A 96 -6.38 33.84 -54.86
CA LYS A 96 -6.83 33.01 -55.99
C LYS A 96 -6.46 31.55 -55.75
N ASP A 97 -7.11 30.62 -56.44
CA ASP A 97 -7.00 29.18 -56.12
C ASP A 97 -5.56 28.63 -56.15
N ASP A 98 -4.72 29.03 -57.10
CA ASP A 98 -3.30 28.63 -57.14
C ASP A 98 -2.53 29.15 -55.91
N ALA A 99 -2.69 30.44 -55.59
CA ALA A 99 -2.05 31.08 -54.43
C ALA A 99 -2.59 30.57 -53.08
N LYS A 100 -3.86 30.13 -53.02
CA LYS A 100 -4.42 29.46 -51.83
C LYS A 100 -3.69 28.16 -51.56
N GLN A 101 -3.46 27.35 -52.61
CA GLN A 101 -2.75 26.08 -52.45
C GLN A 101 -1.31 26.29 -51.99
N GLU A 102 -0.57 27.21 -52.62
CA GLU A 102 0.80 27.55 -52.23
C GLU A 102 0.86 27.99 -50.75
N PHE A 103 -0.02 28.90 -50.33
CA PHE A 103 -0.09 29.36 -48.95
C PHE A 103 -0.40 28.23 -47.96
N LEU A 104 -1.39 27.38 -48.26
CA LEU A 104 -1.75 26.26 -47.39
C LEU A 104 -0.64 25.22 -47.29
N GLU A 105 0.06 24.94 -48.39
CA GLU A 105 1.19 24.02 -48.43
C GLU A 105 2.40 24.57 -47.66
N GLU A 106 2.68 25.88 -47.75
CA GLU A 106 3.70 26.56 -46.94
C GLU A 106 3.38 26.45 -45.44
N MET A 107 2.14 26.75 -45.04
CA MET A 107 1.70 26.63 -43.65
C MET A 107 1.71 25.19 -43.16
N ALA A 108 1.33 24.23 -44.01
CA ALA A 108 1.38 22.80 -43.68
C ALA A 108 2.81 22.34 -43.45
N THR A 109 3.73 22.70 -44.34
CA THR A 109 5.15 22.36 -44.24
C THR A 109 5.74 22.93 -42.95
N PHE A 110 5.53 24.22 -42.69
CA PHE A 110 5.97 24.88 -41.46
C PHE A 110 5.47 24.18 -40.20
N LEU A 111 4.16 23.94 -40.08
CA LEU A 111 3.59 23.30 -38.90
C LEU A 111 4.05 21.85 -38.72
N LEU A 112 4.21 21.09 -39.81
CA LEU A 112 4.63 19.69 -39.77
C LEU A 112 6.10 19.51 -39.37
N GLU A 113 6.96 20.49 -39.68
CA GLU A 113 8.37 20.53 -39.29
C GLU A 113 8.61 20.93 -37.83
N LEU A 114 7.66 21.66 -37.22
CA LEU A 114 7.79 22.05 -35.81
C LEU A 114 7.87 20.82 -34.87
N PRO A 115 8.61 20.92 -33.75
CA PRO A 115 8.66 19.85 -32.76
C PRO A 115 7.28 19.51 -32.17
N TRP A 116 7.06 18.24 -31.84
CA TRP A 116 5.77 17.77 -31.30
C TRP A 116 5.51 18.19 -29.84
N HIS A 117 6.51 18.61 -29.07
CA HIS A 117 6.30 19.16 -27.73
C HIS A 117 5.65 20.57 -27.74
N ARG A 118 5.39 21.14 -28.93
CA ARG A 118 4.74 22.44 -29.09
C ARG A 118 3.23 22.30 -29.08
N LYS A 119 2.56 22.68 -27.97
CA LYS A 119 1.11 22.61 -27.78
C LYS A 119 0.33 23.42 -28.83
N GLY A 120 0.83 24.60 -29.19
CA GLY A 120 0.17 25.48 -30.17
C GLY A 120 0.01 24.84 -31.56
N LYS A 121 0.94 23.94 -31.93
CA LYS A 121 0.95 23.22 -33.21
C LYS A 121 -0.33 22.41 -33.44
N TYR A 122 -0.86 21.75 -32.41
CA TYR A 122 -1.97 20.81 -32.55
C TYR A 122 -3.27 21.49 -32.96
N SER A 123 -3.62 22.60 -32.30
CA SER A 123 -4.79 23.40 -32.65
C SER A 123 -4.67 24.01 -34.04
N ALA A 124 -3.47 24.52 -34.39
CA ALA A 124 -3.21 25.04 -35.73
C ALA A 124 -3.36 23.97 -36.83
N LEU A 125 -2.82 22.76 -36.61
CA LEU A 125 -2.99 21.64 -37.53
C LEU A 125 -4.44 21.17 -37.66
N CYS A 126 -5.23 21.18 -36.58
CA CYS A 126 -6.66 20.86 -36.63
C CYS A 126 -7.42 21.78 -37.61
N HIS A 127 -7.21 23.10 -37.51
CA HIS A 127 -7.86 24.07 -38.39
C HIS A 127 -7.32 23.98 -39.82
N LEU A 128 -6.02 23.84 -39.99
CA LEU A 128 -5.41 23.69 -41.31
C LEU A 128 -5.92 22.44 -42.03
N ALA A 129 -6.10 21.33 -41.31
CA ALA A 129 -6.62 20.08 -41.89
C ALA A 129 -8.06 20.21 -42.39
N GLU A 130 -8.89 21.05 -41.78
CA GLU A 130 -10.27 21.31 -42.27
C GLU A 130 -10.28 21.98 -43.64
N VAL A 131 -9.30 22.84 -43.91
CA VAL A 131 -9.24 23.67 -45.12
C VAL A 131 -8.37 23.03 -46.21
N TYR A 132 -7.16 22.60 -45.86
CA TYR A 132 -6.21 21.99 -46.81
C TYR A 132 -6.59 20.54 -47.15
N GLY A 133 -7.22 19.84 -46.20
CA GLY A 133 -7.63 18.45 -46.32
C GLY A 133 -6.62 17.46 -45.73
N CYS A 134 -7.14 16.46 -45.03
CA CYS A 134 -6.32 15.45 -44.35
C CYS A 134 -5.44 14.62 -45.33
N THR A 135 -5.97 14.24 -46.50
CA THR A 135 -5.23 13.42 -47.47
C THR A 135 -4.00 14.14 -48.01
N LYS A 136 -4.09 15.46 -48.24
CA LYS A 136 -2.94 16.27 -48.70
C LYS A 136 -1.88 16.40 -47.60
N LEU A 137 -2.28 16.53 -46.33
CA LEU A 137 -1.33 16.52 -45.20
C LEU A 137 -0.58 15.20 -45.09
N LEU A 138 -1.27 14.08 -45.26
CA LEU A 138 -0.67 12.74 -45.24
C LEU A 138 0.28 12.52 -46.42
N GLN A 139 -0.04 13.04 -47.60
CA GLN A 139 0.86 13.01 -48.76
C GLN A 139 2.11 13.87 -48.55
N LEU A 140 1.95 15.05 -47.95
CA LEU A 140 3.05 15.97 -47.67
C LEU A 140 4.02 15.38 -46.62
N LYS A 141 3.50 14.66 -45.63
CA LYS A 141 4.31 13.95 -44.62
C LYS A 141 3.77 12.54 -44.36
N PRO A 142 4.26 11.51 -45.08
CA PRO A 142 3.79 10.12 -44.91
C PRO A 142 4.00 9.56 -43.49
N THR A 143 5.01 10.04 -42.76
CA THR A 143 5.31 9.64 -41.37
C THR A 143 4.52 10.42 -40.32
N LEU A 144 3.53 11.24 -40.73
CA LEU A 144 2.74 12.10 -39.84
C LEU A 144 2.07 11.29 -38.73
N VAL A 145 1.40 10.19 -39.07
CA VAL A 145 0.67 9.37 -38.10
C VAL A 145 1.63 8.77 -37.07
N GLU A 146 2.71 8.12 -37.49
CA GLU A 146 3.71 7.56 -36.56
C GLU A 146 4.29 8.62 -35.63
N SER A 147 4.67 9.77 -36.18
CA SER A 147 5.24 10.88 -35.40
C SER A 147 4.26 11.45 -34.38
N LEU A 148 2.97 11.54 -34.75
CA LEU A 148 1.90 11.99 -33.89
C LEU A 148 1.65 11.00 -32.74
N LEU A 149 1.63 9.69 -33.04
CA LEU A 149 1.44 8.64 -32.05
C LEU A 149 2.61 8.59 -31.06
N LEU A 150 3.84 8.72 -31.53
CA LEU A 150 5.03 8.77 -30.67
C LEU A 150 5.01 9.97 -29.70
N ALA A 151 4.44 11.10 -30.12
CA ALA A 151 4.28 12.25 -29.24
C ALA A 151 3.37 11.98 -28.02
N ALA A 152 2.55 10.92 -28.06
CA ALA A 152 1.69 10.51 -26.96
C ALA A 152 2.46 9.96 -25.75
N GLU A 153 3.76 9.67 -25.90
CA GLU A 153 4.62 9.23 -24.80
C GLU A 153 4.79 10.31 -23.72
N GLU A 154 4.77 11.59 -24.12
CA GLU A 154 4.82 12.71 -23.19
C GLU A 154 3.43 12.98 -22.58
N PRO A 155 3.24 12.82 -21.25
CA PRO A 155 1.92 12.96 -20.64
C PRO A 155 1.27 14.33 -20.86
N ALA A 156 2.07 15.39 -20.98
CA ALA A 156 1.60 16.75 -21.24
C ALA A 156 0.98 16.93 -22.64
N MET A 157 1.29 16.03 -23.58
CA MET A 157 0.80 16.07 -24.97
C MET A 157 -0.39 15.13 -25.21
N GLY A 158 -0.70 14.22 -24.29
CA GLY A 158 -1.71 13.17 -24.49
C GLY A 158 -3.08 13.67 -24.96
N SER A 159 -3.62 14.74 -24.35
CA SER A 159 -4.89 15.33 -24.77
C SER A 159 -4.82 15.96 -26.17
N TYR A 160 -3.73 16.67 -26.46
CA TYR A 160 -3.52 17.32 -27.75
C TYR A 160 -3.34 16.31 -28.89
N VAL A 161 -2.59 15.23 -28.63
CA VAL A 161 -2.42 14.12 -29.57
C VAL A 161 -3.76 13.44 -29.84
N LYS A 162 -4.54 13.16 -28.78
CA LYS A 162 -5.89 12.59 -28.91
C LYS A 162 -6.79 13.47 -29.77
N ASP A 163 -6.88 14.76 -29.48
CA ASP A 163 -7.78 15.69 -30.16
C ASP A 163 -7.42 15.87 -31.64
N LEU A 164 -6.12 16.01 -31.95
CA LEU A 164 -5.64 16.09 -33.33
C LEU A 164 -5.87 14.77 -34.08
N THR A 165 -5.58 13.63 -33.45
CA THR A 165 -5.83 12.30 -34.06
C THR A 165 -7.31 12.15 -34.37
N GLN A 166 -8.20 12.48 -33.43
CA GLN A 166 -9.64 12.42 -33.64
C GLN A 166 -10.09 13.32 -34.79
N LYS A 167 -9.56 14.54 -34.86
CA LYS A 167 -9.91 15.47 -35.94
C LYS A 167 -9.48 14.94 -37.31
N LEU A 168 -8.24 14.49 -37.43
CA LEU A 168 -7.68 13.96 -38.68
C LEU A 168 -8.38 12.67 -39.12
N CYS A 169 -8.64 11.73 -38.21
CA CYS A 169 -9.37 10.51 -38.52
C CYS A 169 -10.78 10.83 -39.06
N LEU A 170 -11.53 11.72 -38.41
CA LEU A 170 -12.87 12.10 -38.86
C LEU A 170 -12.86 12.76 -40.24
N LEU A 171 -11.88 13.63 -40.51
CA LEU A 171 -11.73 14.26 -41.83
C LEU A 171 -11.33 13.24 -42.91
N HIS A 172 -10.46 12.28 -42.58
CA HIS A 172 -10.05 11.23 -43.50
C HIS A 172 -11.21 10.29 -43.86
N VAL A 173 -11.94 9.77 -42.86
CA VAL A 173 -13.06 8.84 -43.08
C VAL A 173 -14.19 9.46 -43.89
N ARG A 174 -14.45 10.77 -43.73
CA ARG A 174 -15.41 11.51 -44.58
C ARG A 174 -15.01 11.54 -46.07
N GLY A 175 -13.72 11.43 -46.38
CA GLY A 175 -13.20 11.45 -47.74
C GLY A 175 -12.95 10.07 -48.34
N SER A 176 -12.38 9.13 -47.57
CA SER A 176 -12.11 7.74 -47.99
C SER A 176 -12.00 6.81 -46.79
N GLU A 177 -12.89 5.83 -46.70
CA GLU A 177 -12.87 4.79 -45.65
C GLU A 177 -11.94 3.61 -46.02
N ARG A 178 -11.70 3.37 -47.32
CA ARG A 178 -11.06 2.14 -47.83
C ARG A 178 -9.60 1.97 -47.39
N ASP A 179 -8.89 3.08 -47.17
CA ASP A 179 -7.47 3.08 -46.84
C ASP A 179 -7.19 3.34 -45.35
N PHE A 180 -8.22 3.24 -44.48
CA PHE A 180 -8.05 3.52 -43.06
C PHE A 180 -7.05 2.57 -42.38
N SER A 181 -7.09 1.27 -42.72
CA SER A 181 -6.18 0.28 -42.15
C SER A 181 -4.72 0.55 -42.49
N SER A 182 -4.41 0.88 -43.75
CA SER A 182 -3.03 1.18 -44.18
C SER A 182 -2.53 2.52 -43.65
N THR A 183 -3.42 3.51 -43.50
CA THR A 183 -3.04 4.89 -43.11
C THR A 183 -2.94 5.08 -41.61
N TRP A 184 -3.81 4.43 -40.82
CA TRP A 184 -3.90 4.66 -39.37
C TRP A 184 -3.52 3.42 -38.55
N LEU A 185 -4.08 2.26 -38.90
CA LEU A 185 -3.90 1.05 -38.08
C LEU A 185 -2.51 0.41 -38.27
N MET A 186 -1.96 0.41 -39.49
CA MET A 186 -0.60 -0.07 -39.76
C MET A 186 0.46 0.77 -39.02
N PRO A 187 0.45 2.12 -39.10
CA PRO A 187 1.30 2.98 -38.27
C PRO A 187 1.10 2.80 -36.76
N PHE A 188 -0.13 2.56 -36.31
CA PHE A 188 -0.38 2.27 -34.91
C PHE A 188 0.31 0.98 -34.47
N LEU A 189 0.17 -0.10 -35.25
CA LEU A 189 0.87 -1.35 -34.97
C LEU A 189 2.39 -1.22 -35.11
N SER A 190 2.90 -0.45 -36.06
CA SER A 190 4.35 -0.22 -36.20
C SER A 190 4.91 0.46 -34.96
N VAL A 191 4.22 1.49 -34.44
CA VAL A 191 4.61 2.18 -33.19
C VAL A 191 4.54 1.24 -32.00
N VAL A 192 3.44 0.49 -31.85
CA VAL A 192 3.28 -0.49 -30.76
C VAL A 192 4.37 -1.57 -30.80
N ARG A 193 4.77 -2.03 -31.99
CA ARG A 193 5.84 -3.05 -32.19
C ARG A 193 7.23 -2.51 -31.90
N ASN A 194 7.53 -1.32 -32.40
CA ASN A 194 8.88 -0.76 -32.34
C ASN A 194 9.14 -0.03 -31.01
N HIS A 195 8.10 0.36 -30.28
CA HIS A 195 8.19 1.15 -29.05
C HIS A 195 7.38 0.53 -27.92
N CYS A 196 8.01 -0.37 -27.16
CA CYS A 196 7.39 -1.03 -26.00
C CYS A 196 7.42 -0.18 -24.72
N SER A 197 7.49 1.16 -24.82
CA SER A 197 7.51 2.02 -23.65
C SER A 197 6.12 2.01 -23.01
N ARG A 198 6.05 1.70 -21.71
CA ARG A 198 4.77 1.60 -21.00
C ARG A 198 3.95 2.88 -21.06
N ARG A 199 4.60 4.05 -20.92
CA ARG A 199 3.91 5.34 -20.95
C ARG A 199 3.20 5.56 -22.28
N LEU A 200 3.90 5.23 -23.36
CA LEU A 200 3.35 5.29 -24.70
C LEU A 200 2.19 4.29 -24.85
N LEU A 201 2.38 3.00 -24.51
CA LEU A 201 1.33 1.99 -24.63
C LEU A 201 0.05 2.38 -23.87
N VAL A 202 0.18 2.82 -22.61
CA VAL A 202 -0.97 3.28 -21.82
C VAL A 202 -1.69 4.44 -22.52
N SER A 203 -0.95 5.45 -22.99
CA SER A 203 -1.51 6.60 -23.70
C SER A 203 -2.23 6.17 -25.00
N LEU A 204 -1.60 5.30 -25.78
CA LEU A 204 -2.15 4.77 -27.03
C LEU A 204 -3.44 3.99 -26.80
N PHE A 205 -3.45 3.04 -25.87
CA PHE A 205 -4.62 2.18 -25.63
C PHE A 205 -5.76 2.92 -24.89
N GLN A 206 -5.45 3.84 -23.98
CA GLN A 206 -6.49 4.56 -23.21
C GLN A 206 -7.06 5.77 -23.95
N HIS A 207 -6.27 6.45 -24.79
CA HIS A 207 -6.69 7.71 -25.41
C HIS A 207 -6.86 7.61 -26.91
N ILE A 208 -6.01 6.87 -27.63
CA ILE A 208 -6.01 6.83 -29.09
C ILE A 208 -6.84 5.69 -29.65
N LEU A 209 -6.72 4.47 -29.11
CA LEU A 209 -7.50 3.32 -29.57
C LEU A 209 -9.01 3.59 -29.54
N PRO A 210 -9.60 4.21 -28.49
CA PRO A 210 -11.03 4.56 -28.51
C PRO A 210 -11.40 5.51 -29.64
N VAL A 211 -10.50 6.42 -30.04
CA VAL A 211 -10.71 7.32 -31.18
C VAL A 211 -10.80 6.51 -32.47
N PHE A 212 -9.90 5.54 -32.68
CA PHE A 212 -9.93 4.68 -33.87
C PHE A 212 -11.18 3.79 -33.91
N VAL A 213 -11.58 3.19 -32.78
CA VAL A 213 -12.80 2.39 -32.70
C VAL A 213 -14.05 3.23 -33.04
N ASN A 214 -14.10 4.48 -32.56
CA ASN A 214 -15.19 5.40 -32.89
C ASN A 214 -15.21 5.82 -34.36
N CYS A 215 -14.05 5.98 -35.00
CA CYS A 215 -13.96 6.39 -36.41
C CYS A 215 -14.14 5.20 -37.37
N PHE A 216 -13.70 4.01 -36.98
CA PHE A 216 -13.73 2.79 -37.78
C PHE A 216 -14.08 1.59 -36.88
N PRO A 217 -15.35 1.16 -36.84
CA PRO A 217 -15.81 0.11 -35.92
C PRO A 217 -15.09 -1.24 -36.03
N LYS A 218 -14.53 -1.57 -37.21
CA LYS A 218 -13.75 -2.81 -37.45
C LYS A 218 -12.30 -2.75 -36.93
N THR A 219 -11.92 -1.66 -36.25
CA THR A 219 -10.55 -1.46 -35.73
C THR A 219 -10.09 -2.62 -34.84
N MET A 220 -10.93 -3.06 -33.89
CA MET A 220 -10.54 -4.11 -32.95
C MET A 220 -10.30 -5.45 -33.65
N ASP A 221 -11.21 -5.87 -34.54
CA ASP A 221 -11.05 -7.10 -35.33
C ASP A 221 -9.72 -7.10 -36.09
N TRP A 222 -9.44 -5.99 -36.77
CA TRP A 222 -8.22 -5.84 -37.56
C TRP A 222 -6.95 -5.88 -36.68
N ILE A 223 -6.95 -5.18 -35.54
CA ILE A 223 -5.80 -5.20 -34.60
C ILE A 223 -5.56 -6.61 -34.09
N PHE A 224 -6.61 -7.33 -33.69
CA PHE A 224 -6.45 -8.70 -33.17
C PHE A 224 -5.95 -9.68 -34.23
N GLU A 225 -6.47 -9.62 -35.46
CA GLU A 225 -5.98 -10.45 -36.59
C GLU A 225 -4.50 -10.23 -36.89
N ASN A 226 -3.99 -9.00 -36.72
CA ASN A 226 -2.60 -8.64 -37.01
C ASN A 226 -1.66 -8.76 -35.80
N MET A 227 -2.20 -8.78 -34.57
CA MET A 227 -1.44 -9.01 -33.34
C MET A 227 -1.22 -10.51 -33.10
N SER A 228 -2.21 -11.36 -33.40
CA SER A 228 -2.11 -12.82 -33.25
C SER A 228 -1.03 -13.45 -34.16
N GLN A 229 -0.72 -12.80 -35.29
CA GLN A 229 0.28 -13.26 -36.25
C GLN A 229 1.73 -12.90 -35.86
N CYS A 230 1.95 -12.09 -34.81
CA CYS A 230 3.25 -11.44 -34.57
C CYS A 230 4.09 -11.99 -33.42
N GLY A 231 3.67 -13.05 -32.72
CA GLY A 231 4.49 -13.73 -31.72
C GLY A 231 4.79 -12.93 -30.43
N ASP A 232 5.75 -13.44 -29.66
CA ASP A 232 6.01 -13.20 -28.23
C ASP A 232 6.42 -11.76 -27.83
N ASP A 233 6.85 -10.90 -28.76
CA ASP A 233 7.42 -9.59 -28.42
C ASP A 233 6.38 -8.51 -28.05
N LEU A 234 5.08 -8.82 -28.17
CA LEU A 234 3.97 -7.86 -28.04
C LEU A 234 3.09 -8.04 -26.80
N ILE A 235 3.48 -8.90 -25.85
CA ILE A 235 2.65 -9.22 -24.68
C ILE A 235 2.09 -7.99 -23.95
N PRO A 236 2.87 -6.96 -23.59
CA PRO A 236 2.33 -5.80 -22.88
C PRO A 236 1.19 -5.09 -23.64
N ALA A 237 1.36 -4.96 -24.96
CA ALA A 237 0.36 -4.35 -25.82
C ALA A 237 -0.88 -5.24 -25.99
N THR A 238 -0.68 -6.54 -26.17
CA THR A 238 -1.76 -7.54 -26.24
C THR A 238 -2.63 -7.50 -24.99
N LEU A 239 -2.03 -7.58 -23.80
CA LEU A 239 -2.79 -7.56 -22.54
C LEU A 239 -3.52 -6.22 -22.32
N THR A 240 -2.87 -5.10 -22.63
CA THR A 240 -3.51 -3.77 -22.53
C THR A 240 -4.70 -3.63 -23.49
N CYS A 241 -4.58 -4.17 -24.71
CA CYS A 241 -5.66 -4.22 -25.69
C CYS A 241 -6.86 -5.02 -25.17
N LEU A 242 -6.59 -6.23 -24.64
CA LEU A 242 -7.61 -7.12 -24.07
C LEU A 242 -8.33 -6.48 -22.88
N LEU A 243 -7.59 -5.77 -22.01
CA LEU A 243 -8.19 -5.05 -20.87
C LEU A 243 -9.11 -3.91 -21.31
N SER A 244 -8.84 -3.32 -22.47
CA SER A 244 -9.62 -2.20 -23.02
C SER A 244 -10.93 -2.67 -23.65
N ASP A 245 -10.97 -3.87 -24.24
CA ASP A 245 -12.18 -4.46 -24.85
C ASP A 245 -12.77 -5.59 -24.00
N LYS A 246 -13.46 -5.19 -22.93
CA LYS A 246 -14.13 -6.11 -21.99
C LYS A 246 -15.23 -6.97 -22.61
N SER A 247 -15.70 -6.63 -23.82
CA SER A 247 -16.74 -7.39 -24.50
C SER A 247 -16.22 -8.72 -25.04
N ARG A 248 -14.98 -8.73 -25.57
CA ARG A 248 -14.31 -9.94 -26.07
C ARG A 248 -13.76 -10.84 -24.97
N LEU A 249 -13.64 -10.35 -23.75
CA LEU A 249 -13.34 -11.19 -22.59
C LEU A 249 -14.40 -12.30 -22.37
N GLN A 250 -15.58 -12.17 -22.97
CA GLN A 250 -16.72 -13.05 -22.73
C GLN A 250 -16.75 -14.31 -23.62
N THR A 251 -15.91 -14.38 -24.66
CA THR A 251 -15.91 -15.48 -25.64
C THR A 251 -14.49 -15.91 -26.00
N ASN A 252 -14.13 -17.16 -25.70
CA ASN A 252 -12.94 -17.87 -26.21
C ASN A 252 -11.57 -17.19 -25.98
N LEU A 253 -11.43 -16.38 -24.92
CA LEU A 253 -10.16 -15.78 -24.52
C LEU A 253 -9.02 -16.81 -24.42
N PHE A 254 -9.30 -17.96 -23.81
CA PHE A 254 -8.27 -18.98 -23.59
C PHE A 254 -7.79 -19.59 -24.91
N GLU A 255 -8.73 -19.94 -25.81
CA GLU A 255 -8.41 -20.58 -27.09
C GLU A 255 -7.51 -19.71 -27.99
N LEU A 256 -7.59 -18.39 -27.85
CA LEU A 256 -6.85 -17.45 -28.70
C LEU A 256 -5.62 -16.83 -28.02
N TRP A 257 -5.59 -16.76 -26.68
CA TRP A 257 -4.61 -15.96 -25.94
C TRP A 257 -3.94 -16.70 -24.78
N GLU A 258 -4.03 -18.03 -24.71
CA GLU A 258 -3.36 -18.85 -23.69
C GLU A 258 -1.86 -18.53 -23.60
N ASP A 259 -1.15 -18.54 -24.73
CA ASP A 259 0.28 -18.24 -24.79
C ASP A 259 0.60 -16.83 -24.26
N ALA A 260 -0.20 -15.84 -24.64
CA ALA A 260 -0.02 -14.46 -24.21
C ALA A 260 -0.27 -14.29 -22.71
N LEU A 261 -1.24 -15.01 -22.15
CA LEU A 261 -1.50 -15.02 -20.70
C LEU A 261 -0.39 -15.75 -19.94
N LEU A 262 0.10 -16.89 -20.45
CA LEU A 262 1.22 -17.65 -19.88
C LEU A 262 2.50 -16.81 -19.81
N GLN A 263 2.82 -16.08 -20.88
CA GLN A 263 3.96 -15.17 -20.90
C GLN A 263 3.70 -13.94 -20.02
N GLY A 264 2.46 -13.45 -19.97
CA GLY A 264 2.03 -12.35 -19.13
C GLY A 264 2.26 -12.60 -17.64
N VAL A 265 1.86 -13.77 -17.12
CA VAL A 265 1.96 -14.09 -15.68
C VAL A 265 3.40 -14.22 -15.16
N CYS A 266 4.36 -14.50 -16.05
CA CYS A 266 5.79 -14.64 -15.74
C CYS A 266 6.67 -13.50 -16.31
N HIS A 267 6.05 -12.45 -16.86
CA HIS A 267 6.77 -11.38 -17.53
C HIS A 267 7.72 -10.61 -16.60
N ARG A 268 8.83 -10.09 -17.16
CA ARG A 268 9.85 -9.32 -16.42
C ARG A 268 9.30 -8.04 -15.77
N ASP A 269 8.31 -7.41 -16.39
CA ASP A 269 7.64 -6.21 -15.89
C ASP A 269 6.52 -6.60 -14.91
N GLU A 270 6.59 -6.09 -13.68
CA GLU A 270 5.59 -6.34 -12.64
C GLU A 270 4.18 -5.95 -13.04
N GLN A 271 4.01 -4.87 -13.82
CA GLN A 271 2.68 -4.46 -14.25
C GLN A 271 2.09 -5.40 -15.27
N VAL A 272 2.88 -5.88 -16.23
CA VAL A 272 2.37 -6.83 -17.25
C VAL A 272 1.87 -8.10 -16.56
N ARG A 273 2.53 -8.52 -15.47
CA ARG A 273 2.04 -9.59 -14.59
C ARG A 273 0.70 -9.22 -13.92
N LEU A 274 0.56 -8.01 -13.40
CA LEU A 274 -0.72 -7.52 -12.83
C LEU A 274 -1.83 -7.39 -13.87
N ASP A 275 -1.51 -6.98 -15.10
CA ASP A 275 -2.46 -6.85 -16.21
C ASP A 275 -2.96 -8.26 -16.63
N ALA A 276 -2.06 -9.25 -16.67
CA ALA A 276 -2.43 -10.66 -16.85
C ALA A 276 -3.34 -11.16 -15.71
N LEU A 277 -3.00 -10.85 -14.45
CA LEU A 277 -3.86 -11.17 -13.30
C LEU A 277 -5.24 -10.48 -13.42
N ALA A 278 -5.28 -9.21 -13.82
CA ALA A 278 -6.50 -8.47 -14.00
C ALA A 278 -7.40 -9.12 -15.06
N LEU A 279 -6.85 -9.58 -16.19
CA LEU A 279 -7.59 -10.31 -17.22
C LEU A 279 -8.16 -11.64 -16.73
N LEU A 280 -7.43 -12.38 -15.89
CA LEU A 280 -7.90 -13.65 -15.33
C LEU A 280 -9.02 -13.46 -14.29
N VAL A 281 -9.04 -12.31 -13.61
CA VAL A 281 -9.91 -12.07 -12.46
C VAL A 281 -11.12 -11.21 -12.79
N ASP A 282 -10.91 -10.08 -13.47
CA ASP A 282 -11.94 -9.08 -13.72
C ASP A 282 -12.96 -9.58 -14.74
N HIS A 283 -14.23 -9.57 -14.36
CA HIS A 283 -15.33 -9.97 -15.23
C HIS A 283 -16.55 -9.07 -14.96
N PRO A 284 -17.31 -8.65 -15.99
CA PRO A 284 -18.46 -7.75 -15.81
C PRO A 284 -19.56 -8.36 -14.94
N LYS A 285 -19.70 -9.68 -14.95
CA LYS A 285 -20.60 -10.43 -14.06
C LYS A 285 -19.79 -11.03 -12.92
N SER A 286 -19.96 -10.51 -11.71
CA SER A 286 -19.22 -10.95 -10.50
C SER A 286 -19.58 -12.36 -10.03
N CYS A 287 -20.68 -12.95 -10.52
CA CYS A 287 -21.12 -14.30 -10.17
C CYS A 287 -20.93 -15.31 -11.31
N GLU A 288 -20.25 -14.92 -12.40
CA GLU A 288 -19.92 -15.86 -13.47
C GLU A 288 -18.87 -16.86 -12.97
N PRO A 289 -19.07 -18.18 -13.13
CA PRO A 289 -18.08 -19.18 -12.76
C PRO A 289 -16.73 -18.97 -13.45
N LEU A 290 -15.64 -19.42 -12.82
CA LEU A 290 -14.33 -19.37 -13.45
C LEU A 290 -14.05 -20.66 -14.24
N PRO A 291 -13.50 -20.56 -15.47
CA PRO A 291 -12.99 -21.71 -16.19
C PRO A 291 -11.82 -22.37 -15.45
N ILE A 292 -11.71 -23.70 -15.55
CA ILE A 292 -10.64 -24.47 -14.90
C ILE A 292 -9.25 -24.01 -15.33
N GLN A 293 -9.09 -23.69 -16.61
CA GLN A 293 -7.81 -23.26 -17.17
C GLN A 293 -7.33 -21.94 -16.55
N TYR A 294 -8.25 -21.06 -16.17
CA TYR A 294 -7.90 -19.77 -15.53
C TYR A 294 -7.36 -20.02 -14.13
N LEU A 295 -7.97 -20.96 -13.40
CA LEU A 295 -7.53 -21.34 -12.07
C LEU A 295 -6.14 -21.98 -12.10
N GLU A 296 -5.80 -22.73 -13.16
CA GLU A 296 -4.45 -23.26 -13.38
C GLU A 296 -3.43 -22.15 -13.64
N LEU A 297 -3.74 -21.17 -14.48
CA LEU A 297 -2.87 -19.99 -14.68
C LEU A 297 -2.71 -19.17 -13.40
N LEU A 298 -3.78 -19.01 -12.62
CA LEU A 298 -3.74 -18.34 -11.32
C LEU A 298 -2.83 -19.08 -10.33
N ARG A 299 -2.82 -20.41 -10.35
CA ARG A 299 -1.83 -21.19 -9.57
C ARG A 299 -0.41 -20.82 -9.98
N HIS A 300 -0.10 -20.82 -11.27
CA HIS A 300 1.24 -20.46 -11.78
C HIS A 300 1.63 -19.03 -11.39
N PHE A 301 0.70 -18.07 -11.57
CA PHE A 301 0.91 -16.68 -11.17
C PHE A 301 1.29 -16.58 -9.69
N ILE A 302 0.54 -17.21 -8.79
CA ILE A 302 0.80 -17.13 -7.34
C ILE A 302 2.16 -17.75 -7.00
N HIS A 303 2.54 -18.88 -7.62
CA HIS A 303 3.85 -19.51 -7.40
C HIS A 303 5.02 -18.59 -7.75
N LEU A 304 4.90 -17.84 -8.85
CA LEU A 304 5.95 -16.95 -9.35
C LEU A 304 6.00 -15.61 -8.60
N ASN A 305 4.88 -15.14 -8.08
CA ASN A 305 4.73 -13.75 -7.62
C ASN A 305 4.65 -13.56 -6.10
N ILE A 306 4.49 -14.64 -5.31
CA ILE A 306 4.32 -14.52 -3.85
C ILE A 306 5.51 -13.89 -3.12
N SER A 307 6.71 -13.90 -3.69
CA SER A 307 7.92 -13.31 -3.07
C SER A 307 8.37 -11.99 -3.68
N VAL A 308 7.54 -11.36 -4.53
CA VAL A 308 7.84 -10.04 -5.10
C VAL A 308 7.99 -9.01 -3.97
N GLN A 309 9.01 -8.14 -4.07
CA GLN A 309 9.38 -7.22 -3.00
C GLN A 309 8.70 -5.84 -3.08
N SER A 310 8.05 -5.55 -4.22
CA SER A 310 7.37 -4.29 -4.48
C SER A 310 6.07 -4.18 -3.68
N PRO A 311 5.94 -3.22 -2.72
CA PRO A 311 4.71 -3.05 -1.94
C PRO A 311 3.51 -2.67 -2.81
N ALA A 312 3.73 -1.86 -3.86
CA ALA A 312 2.69 -1.46 -4.80
C ALA A 312 2.16 -2.67 -5.60
N PHE A 313 3.04 -3.57 -6.02
CA PHE A 313 2.64 -4.82 -6.65
C PHE A 313 1.85 -5.71 -5.68
N GLN A 314 2.35 -5.90 -4.46
CA GLN A 314 1.66 -6.73 -3.45
C GLN A 314 0.25 -6.19 -3.16
N GLN A 315 0.09 -4.87 -2.97
CA GLN A 315 -1.22 -4.26 -2.71
C GLN A 315 -2.20 -4.51 -3.87
N GLN A 316 -1.77 -4.33 -5.12
CA GLN A 316 -2.61 -4.58 -6.30
C GLN A 316 -2.93 -6.07 -6.46
N MET A 317 -1.94 -6.95 -6.27
CA MET A 317 -2.12 -8.40 -6.29
C MET A 317 -3.18 -8.83 -5.26
N ILE A 318 -3.07 -8.37 -4.01
CA ILE A 318 -4.02 -8.69 -2.94
C ILE A 318 -5.42 -8.14 -3.26
N ALA A 319 -5.52 -6.94 -3.86
CA ALA A 319 -6.80 -6.38 -4.30
C ALA A 319 -7.47 -7.25 -5.40
N HIS A 320 -6.72 -7.71 -6.40
CA HIS A 320 -7.24 -8.64 -7.41
C HIS A 320 -7.58 -10.00 -6.79
N MET A 321 -6.74 -10.55 -5.91
CA MET A 321 -7.02 -11.82 -5.22
C MET A 321 -8.29 -11.73 -4.36
N LYS A 322 -8.57 -10.59 -3.74
CA LYS A 322 -9.85 -10.35 -3.05
C LYS A 322 -11.03 -10.40 -4.03
N LYS A 323 -10.95 -9.77 -5.21
CA LYS A 323 -12.00 -9.86 -6.23
C LYS A 323 -12.21 -11.31 -6.71
N LEU A 324 -11.12 -12.02 -6.99
CA LEU A 324 -11.12 -13.42 -7.39
C LEU A 324 -11.87 -14.29 -6.37
N LEU A 325 -11.46 -14.23 -5.10
CA LEU A 325 -12.07 -15.04 -4.05
C LEU A 325 -13.54 -14.69 -3.88
N ASN A 326 -13.93 -13.42 -3.92
CA ASN A 326 -15.35 -13.04 -3.90
C ASN A 326 -16.12 -13.67 -5.05
N ARG A 327 -15.61 -13.61 -6.28
CA ARG A 327 -16.23 -14.23 -7.46
C ARG A 327 -16.35 -15.75 -7.34
N VAL A 328 -15.31 -16.43 -6.84
CA VAL A 328 -15.32 -17.88 -6.59
C VAL A 328 -16.45 -18.24 -5.61
N TYR A 329 -16.58 -17.52 -4.49
CA TYR A 329 -17.65 -17.79 -3.51
C TYR A 329 -19.05 -17.41 -4.01
N ASP A 330 -19.19 -16.27 -4.68
CA ASP A 330 -20.48 -15.76 -5.16
C ASP A 330 -21.04 -16.60 -6.32
N SER A 331 -20.18 -17.02 -7.25
CA SER A 331 -20.56 -17.93 -8.34
C SER A 331 -20.99 -19.30 -7.81
N SER A 332 -20.22 -19.91 -6.88
CA SER A 332 -20.60 -21.17 -6.25
C SER A 332 -21.95 -21.09 -5.52
N ALA A 333 -22.22 -19.98 -4.82
CA ALA A 333 -23.51 -19.76 -4.16
C ALA A 333 -24.67 -19.66 -5.16
N LEU A 334 -24.47 -18.99 -6.30
CA LEU A 334 -25.46 -18.88 -7.36
C LEU A 334 -25.72 -20.23 -8.04
N LEU A 335 -24.66 -20.98 -8.37
CA LEU A 335 -24.75 -22.32 -8.96
C LEU A 335 -25.52 -23.26 -8.05
N LYS A 336 -25.18 -23.30 -6.75
CA LYS A 336 -25.89 -24.13 -5.76
C LYS A 336 -27.36 -23.74 -5.61
N LYS A 337 -27.68 -22.44 -5.61
CA LYS A 337 -29.07 -21.96 -5.58
C LYS A 337 -29.85 -22.39 -6.83
N THR A 338 -29.19 -22.42 -7.99
CA THR A 338 -29.79 -22.80 -9.27
C THR A 338 -30.01 -24.32 -9.33
N ALA A 339 -29.02 -25.12 -8.95
CA ALA A 339 -29.13 -26.58 -8.84
C ALA A 339 -30.29 -27.00 -7.93
N ARG A 340 -30.43 -26.35 -6.76
CA ARG A 340 -31.56 -26.57 -5.83
C ARG A 340 -32.94 -26.25 -6.44
N LYS A 341 -33.03 -25.22 -7.29
CA LYS A 341 -34.29 -24.87 -7.96
C LYS A 341 -34.66 -25.85 -9.07
N LEU A 342 -33.66 -26.39 -9.76
CA LEU A 342 -33.82 -27.29 -10.90
C LEU A 342 -33.81 -28.78 -10.50
N ASN A 343 -33.68 -29.11 -9.20
CA ASN A 343 -33.44 -30.47 -8.70
C ASN A 343 -32.28 -31.18 -9.43
N GLY A 344 -31.26 -30.42 -9.82
CA GLY A 344 -30.07 -30.93 -10.51
C GLY A 344 -28.93 -31.27 -9.54
N GLU A 345 -27.94 -31.99 -10.05
CA GLU A 345 -26.69 -32.26 -9.34
C GLU A 345 -25.86 -30.99 -9.13
N CYS A 346 -24.86 -31.08 -8.25
CA CYS A 346 -23.95 -29.97 -8.00
C CYS A 346 -23.06 -29.73 -9.23
N ASP A 347 -23.05 -28.50 -9.70
CA ASP A 347 -22.25 -28.08 -10.86
C ASP A 347 -20.75 -28.35 -10.65
N ASP A 348 -20.08 -28.92 -11.66
CA ASP A 348 -18.64 -29.24 -11.66
C ASP A 348 -17.78 -28.04 -11.28
N HIS A 349 -18.20 -26.82 -11.62
CA HIS A 349 -17.49 -25.60 -11.25
C HIS A 349 -17.36 -25.43 -9.73
N VAL A 350 -18.32 -25.90 -8.93
CA VAL A 350 -18.24 -25.82 -7.46
C VAL A 350 -17.12 -26.73 -6.93
N ILE A 351 -16.92 -27.90 -7.53
CA ILE A 351 -15.85 -28.84 -7.18
C ILE A 351 -14.49 -28.21 -7.52
N VAL A 352 -14.35 -27.67 -8.72
CA VAL A 352 -13.11 -27.01 -9.16
C VAL A 352 -12.78 -25.79 -8.28
N HIS A 353 -13.79 -24.99 -7.91
CA HIS A 353 -13.64 -23.88 -6.97
C HIS A 353 -13.17 -24.35 -5.58
N GLN A 354 -13.76 -25.43 -5.06
CA GLN A 354 -13.36 -26.03 -3.78
C GLN A 354 -11.90 -26.51 -3.83
N ASP A 355 -11.49 -27.15 -4.92
CA ASP A 355 -10.11 -27.61 -5.12
C ASP A 355 -9.12 -26.45 -5.17
N PHE A 356 -9.47 -25.35 -5.84
CA PHE A 356 -8.66 -24.14 -5.86
C PHE A 356 -8.50 -23.51 -4.47
N VAL A 357 -9.59 -23.36 -3.72
CA VAL A 357 -9.58 -22.84 -2.34
C VAL A 357 -8.71 -23.71 -1.42
N THR A 358 -8.88 -25.03 -1.50
CA THR A 358 -8.12 -26.00 -0.69
C THR A 358 -6.63 -25.95 -1.04
N TRP A 359 -6.30 -25.89 -2.34
CA TRP A 359 -4.93 -25.72 -2.82
C TRP A 359 -4.32 -24.41 -2.30
N LEU A 360 -5.04 -23.28 -2.41
CA LEU A 360 -4.52 -21.96 -2.02
C LEU A 360 -4.19 -21.93 -0.52
N GLN A 361 -5.07 -22.47 0.31
CA GLN A 361 -4.85 -22.59 1.75
C GLN A 361 -3.60 -23.43 2.06
N LYS A 362 -3.47 -24.60 1.43
CA LYS A 362 -2.31 -25.49 1.61
C LYS A 362 -1.02 -24.81 1.14
N TYR A 363 -1.03 -24.22 -0.06
CA TYR A 363 0.12 -23.56 -0.64
C TYR A 363 0.61 -22.39 0.20
N CYS A 364 -0.29 -21.49 0.61
CA CYS A 364 0.07 -20.35 1.44
C CYS A 364 0.61 -20.81 2.80
N THR A 365 0.03 -21.85 3.41
CA THR A 365 0.57 -22.38 4.67
C THR A 365 1.98 -22.96 4.49
N GLN A 366 2.24 -23.64 3.36
CA GLN A 366 3.57 -24.14 3.02
C GLN A 366 4.59 -23.02 2.83
N GLN A 367 4.17 -21.79 2.47
CA GLN A 367 5.07 -20.64 2.33
C GLN A 367 5.49 -20.00 3.67
N LEU A 368 4.98 -20.49 4.80
CA LEU A 368 5.30 -20.00 6.14
C LEU A 368 6.44 -20.77 6.82
N TYR A 369 7.23 -21.53 6.05
CA TYR A 369 8.36 -22.31 6.58
C TYR A 369 9.45 -21.42 7.22
N PRO A 370 10.18 -21.93 8.24
CA PRO A 370 11.31 -21.21 8.82
C PRO A 370 12.36 -20.83 7.77
N GLY A 371 12.73 -19.56 7.71
CA GLY A 371 13.69 -19.05 6.71
C GLY A 371 13.07 -18.51 5.42
N ALA A 372 11.75 -18.62 5.23
CA ALA A 372 11.05 -17.90 4.16
C ALA A 372 11.24 -16.38 4.29
N SER A 373 11.39 -15.69 3.16
CA SER A 373 11.58 -14.23 3.15
C SER A 373 10.36 -13.49 3.71
N PHE A 374 10.59 -12.27 4.24
CA PHE A 374 9.53 -11.42 4.78
C PHE A 374 8.34 -11.28 3.81
N ASN A 375 8.63 -10.93 2.55
CA ASN A 375 7.61 -10.72 1.51
C ASN A 375 6.79 -11.98 1.24
N ARG A 376 7.45 -13.15 1.18
CA ARG A 376 6.77 -14.44 0.96
C ARG A 376 5.80 -14.77 2.09
N ARG A 377 6.26 -14.61 3.35
CA ARG A 377 5.42 -14.86 4.53
C ARG A 377 4.29 -13.84 4.63
N SER A 378 4.57 -12.57 4.38
CA SER A 378 3.58 -11.49 4.42
C SER A 378 2.47 -11.71 3.40
N ALA A 379 2.81 -11.98 2.13
CA ALA A 379 1.83 -12.27 1.08
C ALA A 379 1.01 -13.53 1.40
N ALA A 380 1.65 -14.60 1.89
CA ALA A 380 0.96 -15.82 2.29
C ALA A 380 -0.05 -15.59 3.43
N LEU A 381 0.33 -14.83 4.47
CA LEU A 381 -0.56 -14.49 5.59
C LEU A 381 -1.74 -13.64 5.13
N GLN A 382 -1.50 -12.61 4.31
CA GLN A 382 -2.57 -11.76 3.76
C GLN A 382 -3.56 -12.55 2.89
N LEU A 383 -3.07 -13.49 2.06
CA LEU A 383 -3.95 -14.36 1.26
C LEU A 383 -4.77 -15.31 2.12
N LEU A 384 -4.17 -15.90 3.16
CA LEU A 384 -4.89 -16.75 4.11
C LEU A 384 -5.95 -15.99 4.89
N GLU A 385 -5.65 -14.75 5.30
CA GLU A 385 -6.60 -13.86 5.99
C GLU A 385 -7.77 -13.48 5.09
N LEU A 386 -7.51 -13.12 3.83
CA LEU A 386 -8.57 -12.90 2.83
C LEU A 386 -9.43 -14.15 2.65
N LEU A 387 -8.81 -15.32 2.55
CA LEU A 387 -9.52 -16.57 2.37
C LEU A 387 -10.41 -16.89 3.58
N ALA A 388 -9.87 -16.77 4.79
CA ALA A 388 -10.61 -17.03 6.03
C ALA A 388 -11.78 -16.06 6.23
N SER A 389 -11.54 -14.75 6.05
CA SER A 389 -12.57 -13.71 6.22
C SER A 389 -13.71 -13.86 5.21
N ILE A 390 -13.40 -14.10 3.93
CA ILE A 390 -14.41 -14.36 2.90
C ILE A 390 -15.18 -15.64 3.21
N HIS A 391 -14.51 -16.72 3.61
CA HIS A 391 -15.17 -17.98 3.96
C HIS A 391 -16.15 -17.82 5.12
N ILE A 392 -15.79 -17.07 6.17
CA ILE A 392 -16.71 -16.80 7.30
C ILE A 392 -17.98 -16.11 6.82
N SER A 393 -17.85 -15.13 5.91
CA SER A 393 -19.02 -14.38 5.41
C SER A 393 -19.86 -15.12 4.36
N LYS A 394 -19.25 -15.97 3.51
CA LYS A 394 -19.89 -16.53 2.31
C LYS A 394 -19.90 -18.06 2.22
N GLY A 395 -19.14 -18.76 3.06
CA GLY A 395 -18.92 -20.21 3.00
C GLY A 395 -20.20 -21.03 3.00
N VAL A 396 -21.06 -20.79 3.99
CA VAL A 396 -22.34 -21.52 4.16
C VAL A 396 -23.22 -21.45 2.91
N ASN A 397 -23.37 -20.26 2.33
CA ASN A 397 -24.20 -20.04 1.14
C ASN A 397 -23.59 -20.66 -0.12
N SER A 398 -22.26 -20.60 -0.24
CA SER A 398 -21.53 -21.18 -1.38
C SER A 398 -21.51 -22.71 -1.37
N GLY A 399 -21.66 -23.35 -0.21
CA GLY A 399 -21.48 -24.79 -0.06
C GLY A 399 -20.02 -25.26 -0.10
N MET A 400 -19.07 -24.33 -0.19
CA MET A 400 -17.65 -24.62 -0.05
C MET A 400 -17.25 -24.72 1.41
N GLU A 401 -16.19 -25.46 1.69
CA GLU A 401 -15.64 -25.72 3.01
C GLU A 401 -14.19 -25.23 3.10
N LEU A 402 -13.80 -24.66 4.24
CA LEU A 402 -12.40 -24.32 4.54
C LEU A 402 -11.95 -25.10 5.76
N LYS A 403 -11.39 -26.29 5.53
CA LYS A 403 -10.95 -27.19 6.61
C LYS A 403 -9.55 -26.82 7.07
N TRP A 404 -9.43 -26.39 8.32
CA TRP A 404 -8.15 -26.18 8.97
C TRP A 404 -7.65 -27.46 9.62
N THR A 405 -6.36 -27.74 9.49
CA THR A 405 -5.69 -28.87 10.13
C THR A 405 -4.90 -28.43 11.36
N SER A 406 -4.61 -29.38 12.25
CA SER A 406 -3.73 -29.14 13.40
C SER A 406 -2.34 -28.65 12.96
N HIS A 407 -1.78 -29.23 11.88
CA HIS A 407 -0.50 -28.80 11.32
C HIS A 407 -0.53 -27.32 10.88
N GLN A 408 -1.53 -26.90 10.12
CA GLN A 408 -1.65 -25.50 9.68
C GLN A 408 -1.78 -24.55 10.88
N SER A 409 -2.57 -24.92 11.88
CA SER A 409 -2.78 -24.11 13.08
C SER A 409 -1.49 -23.96 13.90
N ILE A 410 -0.68 -25.03 14.00
CA ILE A 410 0.64 -24.99 14.63
C ILE A 410 1.61 -24.10 13.83
N THR A 411 1.60 -24.19 12.49
CA THR A 411 2.43 -23.31 11.64
C THR A 411 2.08 -21.83 11.84
N LEU A 412 0.79 -21.51 11.99
CA LEU A 412 0.35 -20.15 12.32
C LEU A 412 0.80 -19.72 13.72
N LEU A 413 0.70 -20.59 14.74
CA LEU A 413 1.25 -20.31 16.08
C LEU A 413 2.76 -20.04 16.03
N GLN A 414 3.52 -20.77 15.20
CA GLN A 414 4.94 -20.54 15.00
C GLN A 414 5.22 -19.17 14.35
N CYS A 415 4.29 -18.61 13.57
CA CYS A 415 4.43 -17.28 13.01
C CYS A 415 4.37 -16.16 14.07
N LEU A 416 3.87 -16.41 15.28
CA LEU A 416 3.99 -15.46 16.40
C LEU A 416 5.44 -15.30 16.88
N LYS A 417 6.36 -16.16 16.42
CA LYS A 417 7.83 -16.05 16.61
C LYS A 417 8.55 -15.39 15.44
N ASP A 418 7.84 -14.87 14.44
CA ASP A 418 8.45 -14.19 13.29
C ASP A 418 9.30 -12.98 13.75
N PRO A 419 10.47 -12.71 13.16
CA PRO A 419 11.27 -11.52 13.49
C PRO A 419 10.55 -10.19 13.15
N TYR A 420 9.59 -10.18 12.23
CA TYR A 420 8.87 -9.00 11.79
C TYR A 420 7.49 -8.92 12.45
N GLU A 421 7.23 -7.79 13.11
CA GLU A 421 5.98 -7.54 13.85
C GLU A 421 4.74 -7.64 12.95
N THR A 422 4.80 -7.11 11.73
CA THR A 422 3.69 -7.14 10.76
C THR A 422 3.18 -8.56 10.50
N ASN A 423 4.08 -9.54 10.43
CA ASN A 423 3.71 -10.94 10.24
C ASN A 423 3.11 -11.56 11.51
N LYS A 424 3.56 -11.14 12.70
CA LYS A 424 2.95 -11.59 13.97
C LYS A 424 1.51 -11.09 14.08
N VAL A 425 1.25 -9.83 13.75
CA VAL A 425 -0.09 -9.23 13.74
C VAL A 425 -1.02 -9.98 12.79
N ALA A 426 -0.59 -10.20 11.55
CA ALA A 426 -1.40 -10.94 10.57
C ALA A 426 -1.64 -12.40 10.99
N ALA A 427 -0.63 -13.06 11.58
CA ALA A 427 -0.79 -14.42 12.11
C ALA A 427 -1.77 -14.48 13.28
N LEU A 428 -1.73 -13.51 14.21
CA LEU A 428 -2.66 -13.42 15.33
C LEU A 428 -4.10 -13.19 14.83
N GLN A 429 -4.28 -12.25 13.90
CA GLN A 429 -5.60 -11.99 13.29
C GLN A 429 -6.16 -13.25 12.63
N LEU A 430 -5.33 -13.95 11.85
CA LEU A 430 -5.74 -15.21 11.22
C LEU A 430 -6.08 -16.29 12.25
N LEU A 431 -5.28 -16.45 13.33
CA LEU A 431 -5.56 -17.42 14.39
C LEU A 431 -6.90 -17.18 15.10
N ARG A 432 -7.37 -15.94 15.18
CA ARG A 432 -8.71 -15.60 15.70
C ARG A 432 -9.85 -16.02 14.77
N LEU A 433 -9.56 -16.26 13.49
CA LEU A 433 -10.53 -16.70 12.48
C LEU A 433 -10.55 -18.23 12.29
N VAL A 434 -9.54 -18.95 12.79
CA VAL A 434 -9.40 -20.41 12.65
C VAL A 434 -10.22 -21.14 13.72
N PRO A 435 -10.91 -22.25 13.39
CA PRO A 435 -11.67 -23.03 14.37
C PRO A 435 -10.80 -23.50 15.54
N LEU A 436 -11.22 -23.18 16.76
CA LEU A 436 -10.43 -23.42 17.98
C LEU A 436 -10.15 -24.92 18.24
N SER A 437 -10.97 -25.82 17.71
CA SER A 437 -10.78 -27.27 17.80
C SER A 437 -9.47 -27.75 17.15
N THR A 438 -8.97 -27.06 16.12
CA THR A 438 -7.76 -27.48 15.40
C THR A 438 -6.48 -27.22 16.20
N LEU A 439 -6.52 -26.29 17.16
CA LEU A 439 -5.40 -26.02 18.06
C LEU A 439 -5.29 -27.07 19.17
N GLY A 440 -6.26 -27.98 19.29
CA GLY A 440 -6.24 -29.06 20.28
C GLY A 440 -6.32 -28.54 21.72
N PHE A 441 -7.02 -27.42 21.93
CA PHE A 441 -7.32 -26.87 23.26
C PHE A 441 -8.57 -27.49 23.90
N GLU A 442 -9.07 -28.59 23.35
CA GLU A 442 -10.17 -29.35 23.93
C GLU A 442 -9.79 -29.90 25.32
N THR A 443 -8.52 -30.25 25.52
CA THR A 443 -7.94 -30.63 26.82
C THR A 443 -7.25 -29.44 27.50
N ASP A 444 -7.54 -29.23 28.78
CA ASP A 444 -7.00 -28.12 29.58
C ASP A 444 -5.47 -28.17 29.70
N SER A 445 -4.86 -29.35 29.50
CA SER A 445 -3.41 -29.58 29.61
C SER A 445 -2.61 -28.81 28.55
N ARG A 446 -3.04 -28.79 27.28
CA ARG A 446 -2.30 -28.12 26.20
C ARG A 446 -2.38 -26.60 26.33
N MET A 447 -3.56 -26.08 26.66
CA MET A 447 -3.74 -24.64 26.93
C MET A 447 -2.89 -24.22 28.13
N ARG A 448 -2.91 -24.98 29.24
CA ARG A 448 -2.05 -24.74 30.41
C ARG A 448 -0.57 -24.72 30.04
N GLN A 449 -0.09 -25.70 29.27
CA GLN A 449 1.31 -25.74 28.83
C GLN A 449 1.69 -24.51 27.99
N LEU A 450 0.84 -24.10 27.04
CA LEU A 450 1.13 -22.94 26.20
C LEU A 450 1.08 -21.63 27.01
N PHE A 451 0.15 -21.52 27.95
CA PHE A 451 0.04 -20.37 28.85
C PHE A 451 1.27 -20.25 29.76
N LEU A 452 1.70 -21.35 30.39
CA LEU A 452 2.93 -21.39 31.19
C LEU A 452 4.18 -21.07 30.35
N ALA A 453 4.23 -21.55 29.10
CA ALA A 453 5.30 -21.21 28.18
C ALA A 453 5.31 -19.71 27.83
N ALA A 454 4.14 -19.09 27.65
CA ALA A 454 4.03 -17.64 27.41
C ALA A 454 4.50 -16.83 28.62
N LEU A 455 4.10 -17.22 29.84
CA LEU A 455 4.62 -16.62 31.09
C LEU A 455 6.13 -16.81 31.24
N GLN A 456 6.69 -17.94 30.79
CA GLN A 456 8.14 -18.14 30.84
C GLN A 456 8.86 -17.25 29.81
N LEU A 457 8.28 -17.06 28.62
CA LEU A 457 8.82 -16.19 27.58
C LEU A 457 8.76 -14.71 27.97
N SER A 458 7.76 -14.27 28.75
CA SER A 458 7.69 -12.88 29.24
C SER A 458 8.87 -12.53 30.15
N LYS A 459 9.46 -13.54 30.81
CA LYS A 459 10.63 -13.42 31.69
C LYS A 459 11.96 -13.66 30.95
N SER A 460 11.95 -13.84 29.64
CA SER A 460 13.18 -14.09 28.89
C SER A 460 14.03 -12.83 28.78
N ALA A 461 15.35 -12.99 28.96
CA ALA A 461 16.33 -11.93 28.69
C ALA A 461 16.44 -11.57 27.20
N ARG A 462 15.83 -12.34 26.29
CA ARG A 462 15.81 -12.06 24.86
C ARG A 462 14.57 -11.22 24.52
N PRO A 463 14.71 -9.98 24.03
CA PRO A 463 13.57 -9.13 23.70
C PRO A 463 12.54 -9.77 22.74
N PRO A 464 12.93 -10.50 21.67
CA PRO A 464 11.95 -11.14 20.77
C PRO A 464 11.01 -12.13 21.47
N ASP A 465 11.49 -12.81 22.53
CA ASP A 465 10.69 -13.77 23.29
C ASP A 465 9.57 -13.07 24.06
N SER A 466 9.86 -11.92 24.69
CA SER A 466 8.83 -11.10 25.37
C SER A 466 7.76 -10.57 24.42
N VAL A 467 8.15 -10.26 23.17
CA VAL A 467 7.19 -9.89 22.12
C VAL A 467 6.27 -11.06 21.81
N THR A 468 6.85 -12.24 21.56
CA THR A 468 6.08 -13.46 21.30
C THR A 468 5.17 -13.81 22.48
N ALA A 469 5.62 -13.62 23.73
CA ALA A 469 4.81 -13.83 24.92
C ALA A 469 3.55 -12.97 24.92
N ALA A 470 3.68 -11.67 24.60
CA ALA A 470 2.56 -10.76 24.50
C ALA A 470 1.49 -11.24 23.49
N TYR A 471 1.91 -11.61 22.27
CA TYR A 471 1.00 -12.15 21.24
C TYR A 471 0.37 -13.49 21.64
N LEU A 472 1.11 -14.37 22.32
CA LEU A 472 0.58 -15.65 22.81
C LEU A 472 -0.46 -15.43 23.90
N LEU A 473 -0.21 -14.54 24.86
CA LEU A 473 -1.17 -14.21 25.91
C LEU A 473 -2.42 -13.54 25.30
N GLU A 474 -2.25 -12.60 24.38
CA GLU A 474 -3.35 -11.97 23.64
C GLU A 474 -4.22 -12.99 22.88
N LEU A 475 -3.59 -14.01 22.28
CA LEU A 475 -4.33 -15.11 21.68
C LEU A 475 -5.08 -15.92 22.75
N LEU A 476 -4.39 -16.30 23.83
CA LEU A 476 -4.88 -17.21 24.86
C LEU A 476 -6.03 -16.63 25.70
N VAL A 477 -6.03 -15.33 25.99
CA VAL A 477 -7.13 -14.70 26.76
C VAL A 477 -8.45 -14.66 25.97
N GLY A 478 -8.38 -14.76 24.65
CA GLY A 478 -9.56 -14.81 23.78
C GLY A 478 -10.35 -16.13 23.83
N PHE A 479 -9.85 -17.16 24.54
CA PHE A 479 -10.55 -18.44 24.65
C PHE A 479 -11.45 -18.49 25.90
N ASP A 480 -12.65 -19.07 25.75
CA ASP A 480 -13.63 -19.18 26.84
C ASP A 480 -13.09 -19.89 28.09
N LYS A 481 -12.27 -20.93 27.90
CA LYS A 481 -11.67 -21.70 29.00
C LYS A 481 -10.52 -20.98 29.72
N ALA A 482 -10.00 -19.88 29.15
CA ALA A 482 -8.84 -19.22 29.69
C ALA A 482 -9.09 -18.61 31.07
N ALA A 483 -10.28 -18.07 31.32
CA ALA A 483 -10.62 -17.47 32.61
C ALA A 483 -10.47 -18.47 33.77
N ALA A 484 -11.05 -19.67 33.63
CA ALA A 484 -10.98 -20.72 34.64
C ALA A 484 -9.53 -21.21 34.84
N LEU A 485 -8.80 -21.43 33.74
CA LEU A 485 -7.39 -21.82 33.79
C LEU A 485 -6.54 -20.79 34.56
N VAL A 486 -6.71 -19.50 34.25
CA VAL A 486 -5.92 -18.43 34.87
C VAL A 486 -6.29 -18.23 36.33
N GLN A 487 -7.56 -18.39 36.70
CA GLN A 487 -7.98 -18.39 38.11
C GLN A 487 -7.28 -19.49 38.91
N HIS A 488 -7.18 -20.71 38.37
CA HIS A 488 -6.43 -21.79 39.02
C HIS A 488 -4.94 -21.43 39.19
N LEU A 489 -4.32 -20.87 38.14
CA LEU A 489 -2.93 -20.42 38.22
C LEU A 489 -2.73 -19.29 39.23
N LEU A 490 -3.68 -18.36 39.33
CA LEU A 490 -3.63 -17.28 40.32
C LEU A 490 -3.75 -17.84 41.74
N HIS A 491 -4.64 -18.80 41.97
CA HIS A 491 -4.74 -19.48 43.28
C HIS A 491 -3.43 -20.20 43.66
N ASP A 492 -2.75 -20.82 42.68
CA ASP A 492 -1.44 -21.47 42.90
C ASP A 492 -0.36 -20.47 43.38
N THR A 493 -0.51 -19.15 43.13
CA THR A 493 0.41 -18.11 43.63
C THR A 493 0.19 -17.72 45.10
N GLY A 494 -0.89 -18.19 45.73
CA GLY A 494 -1.22 -17.87 47.13
C GLY A 494 -1.85 -16.49 47.33
N VAL A 495 -2.09 -15.72 46.27
CA VAL A 495 -2.77 -14.42 46.33
C VAL A 495 -4.28 -14.62 46.44
N ARG A 496 -4.87 -14.18 47.55
CA ARG A 496 -6.33 -14.11 47.69
C ARG A 496 -6.84 -12.93 46.87
N CYS A 497 -7.53 -13.22 45.78
CA CYS A 497 -8.39 -12.24 45.11
C CYS A 497 -9.84 -12.63 45.38
N ASP A 498 -10.66 -11.68 45.82
CA ASP A 498 -12.11 -11.78 45.76
C ASP A 498 -12.51 -11.70 44.28
N THR A 499 -12.31 -12.81 43.56
CA THR A 499 -12.58 -12.85 42.13
C THR A 499 -14.10 -12.83 41.89
N PRO A 500 -14.60 -11.96 41.00
CA PRO A 500 -15.97 -12.04 40.53
C PRO A 500 -16.25 -13.44 39.95
N ARG A 501 -17.44 -14.00 40.20
CA ARG A 501 -17.83 -15.32 39.67
C ARG A 501 -17.71 -15.32 38.13
N PRO A 502 -17.21 -16.42 37.52
CA PRO A 502 -16.95 -16.50 36.08
C PRO A 502 -18.21 -16.49 35.19
N GLU A 503 -19.41 -16.49 35.78
CA GLU A 503 -20.69 -16.61 35.06
C GLU A 503 -21.13 -15.31 34.36
N GLU A 504 -20.50 -14.18 34.67
CA GLU A 504 -20.83 -12.89 34.06
C GLU A 504 -19.62 -12.35 33.28
N SER A 505 -19.77 -12.25 31.95
CA SER A 505 -18.82 -11.71 30.94
C SER A 505 -17.61 -12.57 30.55
N GLY A 506 -17.73 -13.23 29.38
CA GLY A 506 -16.63 -13.88 28.65
C GLY A 506 -15.53 -12.91 28.18
N GLY A 507 -14.36 -13.45 27.79
CA GLY A 507 -13.17 -12.76 27.25
C GLY A 507 -12.48 -11.74 28.18
N THR A 508 -13.24 -10.74 28.63
CA THR A 508 -12.80 -9.65 29.50
C THR A 508 -12.28 -10.18 30.84
N SER A 509 -12.97 -11.15 31.45
CA SER A 509 -12.56 -11.75 32.73
C SER A 509 -11.21 -12.49 32.62
N ALA A 510 -10.97 -13.23 31.53
CA ALA A 510 -9.68 -13.91 31.31
C ALA A 510 -8.52 -12.92 31.18
N THR A 511 -8.76 -11.80 30.49
CA THR A 511 -7.79 -10.71 30.32
C THR A 511 -7.45 -10.09 31.67
N LEU A 512 -8.46 -9.72 32.47
CA LEU A 512 -8.30 -9.13 33.80
C LEU A 512 -7.56 -10.05 34.78
N PHE A 513 -7.89 -11.35 34.83
CA PHE A 513 -7.16 -12.29 35.68
C PHE A 513 -5.72 -12.51 35.21
N THR A 514 -5.48 -12.48 33.90
CA THR A 514 -4.12 -12.58 33.36
C THR A 514 -3.30 -11.35 33.71
N LEU A 515 -3.88 -10.15 33.62
CA LEU A 515 -3.25 -8.91 34.08
C LEU A 515 -2.87 -9.01 35.56
N ARG A 516 -3.78 -9.47 36.42
CA ARG A 516 -3.49 -9.68 37.85
C ARG A 516 -2.33 -10.65 38.07
N LEU A 517 -2.30 -11.77 37.35
CA LEU A 517 -1.23 -12.75 37.43
C LEU A 517 0.13 -12.15 37.00
N LEU A 518 0.15 -11.35 35.94
CA LEU A 518 1.37 -10.67 35.48
C LEU A 518 1.84 -9.61 36.48
N ILE A 519 0.92 -8.93 37.16
CA ILE A 519 1.23 -7.95 38.21
C ILE A 519 1.90 -8.62 39.42
N VAL A 520 1.40 -9.78 39.85
CA VAL A 520 2.04 -10.60 40.89
C VAL A 520 3.46 -11.02 40.47
N GLU A 521 3.65 -11.42 39.21
CA GLU A 521 4.98 -11.74 38.71
C GLU A 521 5.90 -10.50 38.62
N LEU A 522 5.37 -9.34 38.23
CA LEU A 522 6.11 -8.08 38.22
C LEU A 522 6.58 -7.68 39.61
N GLN A 523 5.73 -7.85 40.64
CA GLN A 523 6.13 -7.62 42.03
C GLN A 523 7.32 -8.51 42.41
N ARG A 524 7.27 -9.80 42.05
CA ARG A 524 8.39 -10.74 42.29
C ARG A 524 9.67 -10.33 41.55
N GLN A 525 9.56 -9.89 40.30
CA GLN A 525 10.72 -9.42 39.52
C GLN A 525 11.28 -8.11 40.07
N LEU A 526 10.41 -7.21 40.53
CA LEU A 526 10.78 -5.94 41.13
C LEU A 526 11.55 -6.13 42.44
N GLU A 527 11.16 -7.07 43.29
CA GLU A 527 11.90 -7.38 44.52
C GLU A 527 13.32 -7.90 44.22
N VAL A 528 13.47 -8.73 43.18
CA VAL A 528 14.81 -9.13 42.71
C VAL A 528 15.60 -7.91 42.21
N ALA A 529 14.99 -7.01 41.44
CA ALA A 529 15.66 -5.84 40.90
C ALA A 529 16.05 -4.80 41.95
N LYS A 530 15.25 -4.62 43.01
CA LYS A 530 15.59 -3.79 44.17
C LYS A 530 16.82 -4.33 44.91
N GLY A 531 16.96 -5.66 44.99
CA GLY A 531 18.13 -6.30 45.59
C GLY A 531 19.36 -6.27 44.68
N ASN A 532 19.21 -6.73 43.43
CA ASN A 532 20.28 -6.77 42.44
C ASN A 532 19.73 -6.63 41.00
N LEU A 533 19.91 -5.43 40.43
CA LEU A 533 19.46 -5.12 39.07
C LEU A 533 20.18 -5.94 37.98
N ILE A 534 21.43 -6.34 38.21
CA ILE A 534 22.21 -7.17 37.27
C ILE A 534 21.63 -8.59 37.21
N GLU A 535 21.26 -9.14 38.37
CA GLU A 535 20.57 -10.43 38.45
C GLU A 535 19.20 -10.35 37.76
N ALA A 536 18.42 -9.30 38.02
CA ALA A 536 17.12 -9.10 37.39
C ALA A 536 17.24 -8.99 35.86
N ALA A 537 18.25 -8.28 35.34
CA ALA A 537 18.49 -8.16 33.91
C ALA A 537 18.77 -9.52 33.23
N SER A 538 19.30 -10.49 33.98
CA SER A 538 19.71 -11.80 33.46
C SER A 538 18.65 -12.89 33.60
N CYS A 539 17.86 -12.86 34.68
CA CYS A 539 17.01 -14.00 35.08
C CYS A 539 15.51 -13.73 35.00
N GLY A 540 15.13 -12.53 34.59
CA GLY A 540 13.73 -12.13 34.49
C GLY A 540 13.59 -10.63 34.37
N PRO A 541 14.08 -10.01 33.28
CA PRO A 541 14.01 -8.57 33.16
C PRO A 541 12.57 -8.09 33.14
N ILE A 542 12.33 -6.99 33.87
CA ILE A 542 10.99 -6.48 34.18
C ILE A 542 10.25 -6.03 32.90
N TYR A 543 10.98 -5.51 31.92
CA TYR A 543 10.39 -4.96 30.69
C TYR A 543 9.53 -5.98 29.92
N GLY A 544 9.87 -7.28 29.99
CA GLY A 544 9.18 -8.30 29.20
C GLY A 544 7.76 -8.54 29.71
N THR A 545 7.61 -8.64 31.03
CA THR A 545 6.31 -8.78 31.68
C THR A 545 5.50 -7.47 31.60
N LEU A 546 6.14 -6.29 31.72
CA LEU A 546 5.49 -4.99 31.49
C LEU A 546 4.90 -4.87 30.08
N ARG A 547 5.64 -5.33 29.06
CA ARG A 547 5.13 -5.37 27.68
C ARG A 547 3.89 -6.26 27.56
N CYS A 548 3.88 -7.42 28.23
CA CYS A 548 2.71 -8.30 28.25
C CYS A 548 1.51 -7.65 28.94
N VAL A 549 1.72 -6.95 30.06
CA VAL A 549 0.68 -6.16 30.75
C VAL A 549 0.09 -5.14 29.79
N ARG A 550 0.93 -4.33 29.16
CA ARG A 550 0.49 -3.29 28.22
C ARG A 550 -0.27 -3.86 27.02
N SER A 551 0.22 -4.96 26.43
CA SER A 551 -0.45 -5.64 25.31
C SER A 551 -1.85 -6.15 25.64
N LEU A 552 -2.08 -6.57 26.89
CA LEU A 552 -3.39 -7.04 27.36
C LEU A 552 -4.27 -5.87 27.81
N LEU A 553 -3.68 -4.81 28.36
CA LEU A 553 -4.37 -3.59 28.75
C LEU A 553 -5.13 -2.98 27.56
N GLY A 554 -4.49 -2.91 26.39
CA GLY A 554 -5.11 -2.41 25.16
C GLY A 554 -6.27 -3.25 24.63
N GLN A 555 -6.50 -4.47 25.15
CA GLN A 555 -7.66 -5.30 24.81
C GLN A 555 -8.85 -5.09 25.75
N VAL A 556 -8.66 -4.41 26.88
CA VAL A 556 -9.72 -4.17 27.85
C VAL A 556 -10.63 -3.06 27.35
N VAL A 557 -11.90 -3.38 27.14
CA VAL A 557 -12.94 -2.38 26.82
C VAL A 557 -13.43 -1.78 28.14
N TRP A 558 -12.73 -0.77 28.64
CA TRP A 558 -12.97 -0.18 29.98
C TRP A 558 -14.40 0.32 30.21
N ARG A 559 -15.06 0.82 29.16
CA ARG A 559 -16.44 1.33 29.23
C ARG A 559 -17.49 0.24 29.44
N SER A 560 -17.16 -1.03 29.12
CA SER A 560 -18.09 -2.15 29.24
C SER A 560 -17.86 -3.00 30.49
N ILE A 561 -17.06 -2.52 31.44
CA ILE A 561 -16.76 -3.26 32.68
C ILE A 561 -18.00 -3.30 33.58
N PRO A 562 -18.45 -4.50 34.04
CA PRO A 562 -19.56 -4.65 34.96
C PRO A 562 -19.29 -3.99 36.32
N ARG A 563 -20.35 -3.50 36.98
CA ARG A 563 -20.24 -2.89 38.32
C ARG A 563 -19.61 -3.80 39.37
N SER A 564 -19.86 -5.11 39.27
CA SER A 564 -19.27 -6.13 40.15
C SER A 564 -17.75 -6.26 40.03
N GLN A 565 -17.16 -5.80 38.92
CA GLN A 565 -15.72 -5.87 38.65
C GLN A 565 -15.00 -4.53 38.84
N LEU A 566 -15.73 -3.43 39.10
CA LEU A 566 -15.13 -2.09 39.20
C LEU A 566 -14.07 -1.99 40.30
N GLN A 567 -14.37 -2.51 41.49
CA GLN A 567 -13.42 -2.48 42.61
C GLN A 567 -12.14 -3.27 42.28
N PHE A 568 -12.29 -4.47 41.73
CA PHE A 568 -11.14 -5.28 41.28
C PHE A 568 -10.30 -4.54 40.23
N CYS A 569 -10.95 -3.86 39.28
CA CYS A 569 -10.24 -3.07 38.28
C CYS A 569 -9.53 -1.86 38.88
N GLN A 570 -10.14 -1.15 39.83
CA GLN A 570 -9.51 -0.02 40.52
C GLN A 570 -8.26 -0.47 41.28
N GLU A 571 -8.34 -1.56 42.05
CA GLU A 571 -7.20 -2.15 42.76
C GLU A 571 -6.09 -2.60 41.78
N LEU A 572 -6.47 -3.22 40.66
CA LEU A 572 -5.54 -3.64 39.63
C LEU A 572 -4.81 -2.45 38.98
N LEU A 573 -5.53 -1.36 38.71
CA LEU A 573 -4.98 -0.13 38.14
C LEU A 573 -4.05 0.58 39.14
N GLU A 574 -4.42 0.63 40.42
CA GLU A 574 -3.58 1.17 41.48
C GLU A 574 -2.26 0.40 41.61
N ASP A 575 -2.32 -0.95 41.57
CA ASP A 575 -1.13 -1.80 41.59
C ASP A 575 -0.25 -1.59 40.34
N MET A 576 -0.85 -1.44 39.16
CA MET A 576 -0.11 -1.13 37.92
C MET A 576 0.64 0.21 38.02
N ILE A 577 -0.02 1.25 38.54
CA ILE A 577 0.56 2.58 38.71
C ILE A 577 1.69 2.54 39.73
N SER A 578 1.44 1.92 40.89
CA SER A 578 2.42 1.77 41.97
C SER A 578 3.66 1.00 41.51
N ILE A 579 3.49 -0.12 40.81
CA ILE A 579 4.62 -0.87 40.24
C ILE A 579 5.34 -0.03 39.19
N GLY A 580 4.64 0.69 38.33
CA GLY A 580 5.24 1.57 37.33
C GLY A 580 6.21 2.57 37.95
N PHE A 581 5.79 3.28 39.01
CA PHE A 581 6.65 4.23 39.72
C PHE A 581 7.84 3.55 40.39
N GLN A 582 7.64 2.40 41.05
CA GLN A 582 8.74 1.68 41.69
C GLN A 582 9.76 1.14 40.67
N VAL A 583 9.29 0.66 39.51
CA VAL A 583 10.18 0.22 38.43
C VAL A 583 10.98 1.41 37.91
N ALA A 584 10.33 2.56 37.65
CA ALA A 584 11.02 3.77 37.22
C ALA A 584 12.10 4.21 38.22
N GLN A 585 11.80 4.15 39.53
CA GLN A 585 12.77 4.45 40.58
C GLN A 585 13.97 3.50 40.57
N VAL A 586 13.74 2.19 40.42
CA VAL A 586 14.82 1.17 40.40
C VAL A 586 15.72 1.32 39.18
N VAL A 587 15.16 1.62 38.00
CA VAL A 587 15.95 1.77 36.77
C VAL A 587 16.48 3.19 36.57
N GLY A 588 15.95 4.18 37.29
CA GLY A 588 16.31 5.60 37.18
C GLY A 588 17.81 5.89 37.14
N PRO A 589 18.65 5.29 38.02
CA PRO A 589 20.11 5.48 37.97
C PRO A 589 20.75 5.08 36.64
N VAL A 590 20.19 4.10 35.93
CA VAL A 590 20.68 3.62 34.63
C VAL A 590 20.30 4.57 33.49
N VAL A 591 19.12 5.20 33.59
CA VAL A 591 18.50 6.01 32.53
C VAL A 591 18.95 7.47 32.59
N THR A 592 19.18 7.99 33.80
CA THR A 592 19.56 9.38 34.06
C THR A 592 21.07 9.65 33.98
N ASN A 593 21.90 8.60 33.98
CA ASN A 593 23.35 8.71 33.86
C ASN A 593 23.81 8.73 32.39
N ALA A 594 24.82 9.55 32.09
CA ALA A 594 25.41 9.62 30.74
C ALA A 594 26.36 8.45 30.44
N SER A 595 26.91 7.79 31.47
CA SER A 595 27.75 6.59 31.36
C SER A 595 27.43 5.58 32.48
N PRO A 596 26.29 4.88 32.39
CA PRO A 596 25.84 3.93 33.42
C PRO A 596 26.75 2.70 33.56
N GLU A 597 27.56 2.38 32.55
CA GLU A 597 28.57 1.32 32.65
C GLU A 597 29.69 1.66 33.65
N GLY A 598 29.97 2.95 33.87
CA GLY A 598 31.01 3.44 34.77
C GLY A 598 30.69 3.30 36.27
N GLN A 599 29.51 2.80 36.64
CA GLN A 599 29.16 2.48 38.04
C GLN A 599 29.58 1.08 38.48
N LEU A 600 30.00 0.22 37.53
CA LEU A 600 30.62 -1.06 37.84
C LEU A 600 32.10 -0.80 38.18
N ASP A 601 32.42 -0.28 39.37
CA ASP A 601 33.81 -0.04 39.78
C ASP A 601 34.63 -1.33 39.67
N LEU A 602 35.62 -1.30 38.77
CA LEU A 602 36.33 -2.45 38.22
C LEU A 602 37.52 -2.93 39.05
N GLU A 603 38.00 -2.12 40.00
CA GLU A 603 39.27 -2.38 40.65
C GLU A 603 39.08 -2.96 42.06
N GLY A 604 39.15 -4.29 42.15
CA GLY A 604 39.44 -5.01 43.40
C GLY A 604 38.25 -5.58 44.20
N ASN A 605 37.01 -5.48 43.72
CA ASN A 605 35.85 -5.93 44.48
C ASN A 605 35.40 -7.36 44.09
N ALA A 606 35.86 -8.37 44.83
CA ALA A 606 35.56 -9.78 44.58
C ALA A 606 34.05 -10.11 44.54
N GLU A 607 33.23 -9.30 45.23
CA GLU A 607 31.77 -9.39 45.25
C GLU A 607 31.16 -9.12 43.86
N ILE A 608 31.65 -8.09 43.15
CA ILE A 608 31.14 -7.68 41.84
C ILE A 608 31.49 -8.74 40.79
N SER A 609 32.71 -9.27 40.83
CA SER A 609 33.14 -10.36 39.94
C SER A 609 32.29 -11.61 40.10
N LYS A 610 31.91 -11.94 41.34
CA LYS A 610 31.01 -13.07 41.63
C LYS A 610 29.60 -12.81 41.12
N GLN A 611 29.05 -11.61 41.32
CA GLN A 611 27.72 -11.24 40.82
C GLN A 611 27.66 -11.24 39.28
N VAL A 612 28.70 -10.73 38.61
CA VAL A 612 28.84 -10.77 37.14
C VAL A 612 28.88 -12.21 36.64
N GLN A 613 29.67 -13.09 37.27
CA GLN A 613 29.73 -14.51 36.93
C GLN A 613 28.37 -15.20 37.09
N GLU A 614 27.68 -14.99 38.22
CA GLU A 614 26.38 -15.60 38.49
C GLU A 614 25.31 -15.12 37.50
N ALA A 615 25.29 -13.83 37.17
CA ALA A 615 24.37 -13.25 36.19
C ALA A 615 24.59 -13.82 34.78
N LEU A 616 25.84 -13.92 34.34
CA LEU A 616 26.20 -14.49 33.03
C LEU A 616 25.86 -15.99 32.96
N GLN A 617 26.14 -16.76 34.03
CA GLN A 617 25.79 -18.18 34.07
C GLN A 617 24.28 -18.39 34.02
N LYS A 618 23.50 -17.60 34.75
CA LYS A 618 22.04 -17.73 34.77
C LYS A 618 21.38 -17.22 33.47
N GLY A 619 21.90 -16.16 32.85
CA GLY A 619 21.31 -15.53 31.66
C GLY A 619 21.76 -16.11 30.31
N LEU A 620 23.04 -16.50 30.18
CA LEU A 620 23.66 -16.93 28.92
C LEU A 620 24.15 -18.39 28.94
N GLY A 621 24.11 -19.05 30.10
CA GLY A 621 24.49 -20.45 30.29
C GLY A 621 25.99 -20.69 30.48
N ARG A 622 26.38 -21.96 30.68
CA ARG A 622 27.75 -22.39 31.08
C ARG A 622 28.90 -22.02 30.12
N LYS A 623 28.63 -21.41 28.96
CA LYS A 623 29.65 -21.02 27.98
C LYS A 623 30.41 -19.73 28.35
N PHE A 624 29.99 -19.00 29.39
CA PHE A 624 30.58 -17.72 29.83
C PHE A 624 31.18 -17.84 31.25
N ASN A 625 32.10 -18.78 31.47
CA ASN A 625 32.89 -18.78 32.71
C ASN A 625 34.05 -17.78 32.57
N LEU A 626 34.19 -16.87 33.53
CA LEU A 626 35.40 -16.07 33.73
C LEU A 626 36.61 -17.00 33.92
N SER A 627 37.72 -16.67 33.27
CA SER A 627 39.00 -17.34 33.51
C SER A 627 39.49 -17.01 34.92
N SER A 628 39.44 -17.98 35.83
CA SER A 628 40.20 -17.92 37.07
C SER A 628 41.66 -18.25 36.75
N GLU A 629 42.59 -17.34 37.04
CA GLU A 629 44.00 -17.70 37.16
C GLU A 629 44.15 -18.63 38.37
N GLU A 630 44.15 -19.94 38.15
CA GLU A 630 44.68 -20.87 39.15
C GLU A 630 46.22 -20.89 39.06
N PRO A 631 46.95 -20.97 40.19
CA PRO A 631 48.42 -20.90 40.20
C PRO A 631 49.14 -22.13 39.61
N ASP A 632 48.42 -23.12 39.06
CA ASP A 632 49.03 -24.36 38.58
C ASP A 632 48.50 -24.71 37.19
N GLY A 633 49.40 -24.70 36.21
CA GLY A 633 49.13 -24.69 34.77
C GLY A 633 48.54 -25.98 34.19
N SER A 634 47.32 -26.33 34.58
CA SER A 634 46.52 -27.36 33.92
C SER A 634 45.26 -26.76 33.30
N VAL A 635 45.34 -26.45 32.01
CA VAL A 635 44.19 -25.98 31.23
C VAL A 635 43.26 -27.17 31.00
N ALA A 636 42.08 -27.16 31.62
CA ALA A 636 41.01 -28.10 31.30
C ALA A 636 40.51 -27.86 29.86
N GLU A 637 40.79 -28.80 28.96
CA GLU A 637 40.36 -28.76 27.56
C GLU A 637 38.83 -28.69 27.46
N GLY A 638 38.32 -27.59 26.87
CA GLY A 638 36.92 -27.46 26.46
C GLY A 638 36.17 -26.20 26.93
N THR A 639 36.77 -25.33 27.75
CA THR A 639 36.14 -24.06 28.16
C THR A 639 36.85 -22.86 27.52
N CYS A 640 36.12 -22.11 26.68
CA CYS A 640 36.59 -20.82 26.19
C CYS A 640 36.37 -19.79 27.32
N GLY A 641 37.39 -19.55 28.14
CA GLY A 641 37.34 -18.54 29.19
C GLY A 641 37.08 -17.17 28.57
N VAL A 642 36.07 -16.45 29.06
CA VAL A 642 35.75 -15.11 28.59
C VAL A 642 36.53 -14.11 29.44
N ASP A 643 37.32 -13.25 28.77
CA ASP A 643 38.01 -12.12 29.37
C ASP A 643 37.04 -11.28 30.23
N MET A 644 37.44 -10.96 31.46
CA MET A 644 36.66 -10.17 32.43
C MET A 644 36.15 -8.87 31.82
N THR A 645 36.96 -8.22 30.98
CA THR A 645 36.58 -6.99 30.27
C THR A 645 35.39 -7.20 29.33
N LYS A 646 35.34 -8.34 28.64
CA LYS A 646 34.23 -8.69 27.74
C LYS A 646 32.99 -9.09 28.52
N ALA A 647 33.16 -9.82 29.62
CA ALA A 647 32.08 -10.22 30.52
C ALA A 647 31.35 -8.99 31.11
N LEU A 648 32.12 -7.99 31.54
CA LEU A 648 31.59 -6.72 32.05
C LEU A 648 30.86 -5.93 30.97
N ALA A 649 31.41 -5.84 29.75
CA ALA A 649 30.73 -5.18 28.64
C ALA A 649 29.37 -5.83 28.33
N VAL A 650 29.28 -7.16 28.39
CA VAL A 650 28.01 -7.89 28.19
C VAL A 650 27.03 -7.58 29.33
N VAL A 651 27.47 -7.59 30.58
CA VAL A 651 26.60 -7.26 31.73
C VAL A 651 26.11 -5.81 31.66
N ALA A 652 26.98 -4.88 31.32
CA ALA A 652 26.62 -3.48 31.13
C ALA A 652 25.55 -3.31 30.03
N GLN A 653 25.71 -4.00 28.90
CA GLN A 653 24.70 -4.03 27.84
C GLN A 653 23.37 -4.64 28.31
N MET A 654 23.39 -5.70 29.10
CA MET A 654 22.17 -6.31 29.66
C MET A 654 21.44 -5.37 30.60
N LEU A 655 22.18 -4.68 31.47
CA LEU A 655 21.65 -3.71 32.43
C LEU A 655 21.05 -2.49 31.72
N LEU A 656 21.75 -1.97 30.70
CA LEU A 656 21.27 -0.89 29.84
C LEU A 656 19.98 -1.27 29.10
N LEU A 657 19.99 -2.44 28.46
CA LEU A 657 18.83 -2.96 27.73
C LEU A 657 17.63 -3.15 28.67
N CYS A 658 17.86 -3.67 29.87
CA CYS A 658 16.84 -3.86 30.89
C CYS A 658 16.26 -2.51 31.34
N GLY A 659 17.12 -1.57 31.73
CA GLY A 659 16.73 -0.26 32.24
C GLY A 659 15.96 0.58 31.22
N TRP A 660 16.50 0.77 30.01
CA TRP A 660 15.85 1.59 28.98
C TRP A 660 14.53 0.99 28.50
N ARG A 661 14.46 -0.33 28.30
CA ARG A 661 13.20 -0.97 27.90
C ARG A 661 12.17 -0.95 29.01
N ALA A 662 12.57 -1.13 30.27
CA ALA A 662 11.64 -1.06 31.39
C ALA A 662 11.07 0.36 31.52
N HIS A 663 11.94 1.38 31.46
CA HIS A 663 11.53 2.79 31.45
C HIS A 663 10.58 3.12 30.29
N ARG A 664 10.89 2.66 29.08
CA ARG A 664 10.02 2.79 27.91
C ARG A 664 8.65 2.16 28.16
N GLU A 665 8.58 0.91 28.62
CA GLU A 665 7.30 0.23 28.82
C GLU A 665 6.50 0.82 29.99
N VAL A 666 7.15 1.36 31.04
CA VAL A 666 6.48 2.14 32.11
C VAL A 666 5.88 3.42 31.54
N SER A 667 6.65 4.17 30.76
CA SER A 667 6.18 5.42 30.16
C SER A 667 4.96 5.15 29.26
N LEU A 668 5.07 4.16 28.36
CA LEU A 668 3.97 3.76 27.49
C LEU A 668 2.75 3.23 28.28
N LEU A 669 2.96 2.50 29.37
CA LEU A 669 1.88 2.03 30.25
C LEU A 669 1.10 3.22 30.83
N PHE A 670 1.79 4.22 31.38
CA PHE A 670 1.16 5.41 31.93
C PHE A 670 0.40 6.22 30.88
N GLY A 671 0.98 6.42 29.70
CA GLY A 671 0.28 7.07 28.58
C GLY A 671 -0.99 6.32 28.17
N GLU A 672 -0.91 4.99 28.06
CA GLU A 672 -2.04 4.14 27.67
C GLU A 672 -3.15 4.10 28.73
N LEU A 673 -2.79 4.10 30.02
CA LEU A 673 -3.74 4.21 31.14
C LEU A 673 -4.52 5.53 31.08
N CYS A 674 -3.81 6.66 30.96
CA CYS A 674 -4.44 7.98 30.87
C CYS A 674 -5.31 8.14 29.61
N GLN A 675 -4.95 7.49 28.50
CA GLN A 675 -5.72 7.55 27.26
C GLN A 675 -6.96 6.65 27.25
N SER A 676 -6.88 5.47 27.86
CA SER A 676 -7.86 4.39 27.68
C SER A 676 -8.87 4.27 28.82
N CYS A 677 -8.48 4.59 30.05
CA CYS A 677 -9.31 4.40 31.23
C CYS A 677 -10.22 5.63 31.48
N PRO A 678 -11.52 5.43 31.78
CA PRO A 678 -12.43 6.52 32.10
C PRO A 678 -12.07 7.20 33.44
N MET A 679 -11.97 8.53 33.39
CA MET A 679 -11.78 9.39 34.56
C MET A 679 -13.12 9.81 35.18
N SER A 680 -13.13 10.10 36.48
CA SER A 680 -14.24 10.80 37.13
C SER A 680 -14.35 12.24 36.60
N PRO A 681 -15.48 12.68 36.02
CA PRO A 681 -15.79 14.11 36.00
C PRO A 681 -16.15 14.56 37.42
N GLU A 682 -15.66 15.72 37.84
CA GLU A 682 -15.97 16.29 39.17
C GLU A 682 -17.46 16.66 39.32
N ASP A 683 -18.24 16.72 38.23
CA ASP A 683 -19.57 17.34 38.21
C ASP A 683 -20.73 16.48 37.62
N LEU A 684 -20.56 15.17 37.36
CA LEU A 684 -21.67 14.34 36.84
C LEU A 684 -21.74 12.98 37.53
N GLU A 685 -22.96 12.57 37.90
CA GLU A 685 -23.35 11.25 38.44
C GLU A 685 -23.14 10.10 37.43
N SER A 686 -21.99 10.03 36.75
CA SER A 686 -21.61 8.90 35.90
C SER A 686 -20.94 7.81 36.76
N PRO A 687 -21.49 6.58 36.84
CA PRO A 687 -21.10 5.59 37.85
C PRO A 687 -19.91 4.69 37.46
N GLN A 688 -19.02 5.11 36.57
CA GLN A 688 -17.87 4.31 36.12
C GLN A 688 -16.56 5.13 36.13
N SER A 689 -16.15 5.59 37.31
CA SER A 689 -14.82 6.15 37.53
C SER A 689 -13.82 5.02 37.83
N LEU A 690 -12.77 4.89 37.02
CA LEU A 690 -11.70 3.90 37.22
C LEU A 690 -10.36 4.53 37.60
N LEU A 691 -10.05 5.71 37.05
CA LEU A 691 -8.87 6.50 37.43
C LEU A 691 -9.27 7.75 38.21
N SER A 692 -8.52 8.06 39.26
CA SER A 692 -8.66 9.31 40.01
C SER A 692 -7.87 10.45 39.38
N VAL A 693 -8.30 11.69 39.61
CA VAL A 693 -7.58 12.89 39.15
C VAL A 693 -6.17 12.94 39.74
N GLU A 694 -5.99 12.53 40.99
CA GLU A 694 -4.70 12.47 41.67
C GLU A 694 -3.73 11.48 41.00
N GLN A 695 -4.21 10.31 40.59
CA GLN A 695 -3.41 9.34 39.84
C GLN A 695 -2.91 9.95 38.52
N VAL A 696 -3.78 10.63 37.77
CA VAL A 696 -3.40 11.27 36.50
C VAL A 696 -2.41 12.42 36.72
N LEU A 697 -2.59 13.22 37.75
CA LEU A 697 -1.65 14.28 38.11
C LEU A 697 -0.28 13.71 38.52
N SER A 698 -0.24 12.62 39.28
CA SER A 698 1.02 11.96 39.64
C SER A 698 1.78 11.43 38.42
N ILE A 699 1.06 10.83 37.45
CA ILE A 699 1.62 10.41 36.16
C ILE A 699 2.17 11.62 35.38
N GLY A 700 1.41 12.73 35.35
CA GLY A 700 1.86 13.97 34.70
C GLY A 700 3.14 14.54 35.32
N ASN A 701 3.22 14.55 36.65
CA ASN A 701 4.43 14.97 37.38
C ASN A 701 5.63 14.08 37.06
N PHE A 702 5.42 12.76 36.97
CA PHE A 702 6.46 11.84 36.54
C PHE A 702 6.98 12.17 35.13
N PHE A 703 6.10 12.42 34.16
CA PHE A 703 6.55 12.81 32.82
C PHE A 703 7.33 14.13 32.82
N MET A 704 6.89 15.12 33.61
CA MET A 704 7.62 16.38 33.77
C MET A 704 9.00 16.19 34.39
N GLU A 705 9.11 15.33 35.40
CA GLU A 705 10.38 14.98 36.02
C GLU A 705 11.31 14.28 35.02
N GLU A 706 10.83 13.24 34.34
CA GLU A 706 11.60 12.47 33.36
C GLU A 706 12.09 13.34 32.19
N MET A 707 11.27 14.25 31.66
CA MET A 707 11.70 15.19 30.62
C MET A 707 12.84 16.12 31.08
N SER A 708 12.96 16.36 32.39
CA SER A 708 14.01 17.20 32.97
C SER A 708 15.27 16.43 33.38
N THR A 709 15.14 15.13 33.68
CA THR A 709 16.21 14.32 34.29
C THR A 709 16.85 13.31 33.34
N ILE A 710 16.13 12.84 32.30
CA ILE A 710 16.69 11.89 31.32
C ILE A 710 17.82 12.57 30.54
N ARG A 711 19.04 12.04 30.67
CA ARG A 711 20.22 12.51 29.93
C ARG A 711 20.57 11.62 28.74
N HIS A 712 20.18 10.35 28.80
CA HIS A 712 20.51 9.39 27.75
C HIS A 712 19.53 9.51 26.56
N ARG A 713 20.05 9.91 25.40
CA ARG A 713 19.27 10.11 24.17
C ARG A 713 18.39 8.91 23.79
N GLY A 714 18.94 7.70 23.89
CA GLY A 714 18.22 6.47 23.53
C GLY A 714 17.04 6.14 24.45
N ALA A 715 17.04 6.62 25.70
CA ALA A 715 15.91 6.45 26.61
C ALA A 715 14.79 7.45 26.28
N PHE A 716 15.16 8.71 26.03
CA PHE A 716 14.22 9.75 25.61
C PHE A 716 13.53 9.40 24.28
N GLU A 717 14.29 9.02 23.24
CA GLU A 717 13.74 8.61 21.93
C GLU A 717 12.80 7.41 22.00
N GLN A 718 12.90 6.60 23.05
CA GLN A 718 12.08 5.43 23.26
C GLN A 718 10.79 5.72 24.05
N ALA A 719 10.81 6.70 24.95
CA ALA A 719 9.70 7.05 25.82
C ALA A 719 8.87 8.25 25.32
N PHE A 720 9.40 9.10 24.43
CA PHE A 720 8.76 10.38 24.07
C PHE A 720 7.34 10.26 23.52
N THR A 721 6.98 9.14 22.89
CA THR A 721 5.62 8.92 22.36
C THR A 721 4.58 8.79 23.46
N ALA A 722 4.99 8.59 24.72
CA ALA A 722 4.12 8.51 25.88
C ALA A 722 3.85 9.86 26.57
N PHE A 723 4.76 10.83 26.40
CA PHE A 723 4.58 12.21 26.85
C PHE A 723 3.50 12.89 26.01
#